data_AF-F2U092-F1
#
_entry.id   AF-F2U092-F1
#
_cell.length_a   1.000
_cell.length_b   1.000
_cell.length_c   1.000
_cell.angle_alpha   90.00
_cell.angle_beta   90.00
_cell.angle_gamma   90.00
#
_symmetry.space_group_name_H-M   'P 1'
#
loop_
_entity.id
_entity.type
_entity.pdbx_description
1 polymer ?
#
loop_
_entity_poly.entity_id
_entity_poly.type
_entity_poly.pdbx_seq_one_letter_code
_entity_poly.pdbx_strand_id
1 'polypeptide(L)'
;MHCQTTHTRNQNSANHVMLGCSAAASRLWRAVAAGSRTPLGGAATAARGGSVTHCCACCRRVASTGKESKDQKQQQQSSNKQQAKKQKKGNKQKDGSMFSDTLCLPQTAFPMRANAATREPMIQENCFKGVYEELAARDGPAFILHDGPPFANGNLHMGHVLNKALKDMIVRYKAIRGHRISFVPGWDCHGLPIEAKAVTSTSASSGTADASKPKGLTIASDPRRIRKAARKLAEGAIKEQKTDFVRLGVMADWDHPYLTLHPQYEADQVALFLRMMQAGMVQRRYRPVYWSPSSQTALAEAEIEYDEHTSTSIFVRLPLVVGDSLKRAITSSDGAANTAAAAATSTTPVNVSAVIWTTTPWTLPANQAIAVHSDLGYVLVQETKAGGDVMVVAEACLDRCRKFLPEGTTRIIGHIQGRELLDSSYRHPVWEGRTCPVFHADHVTSDAGTGVVHMAPAHGLEDYHACAANGMQIDLNLVDNTGRYTQDAGDALQGLEAMGAGGKKVLELLQEGNRLLQQEAFQHRYPLDWRTKKPIMLRATQQWFAQLQDIKHAALAALDNVQLVPEQGRTRLSSMLGLRDEWCVSRQRVWGVPIAVFCRDDTGEAHLSSEYVDHIVNVIATHGSDAWWTLPDDELFPEYMREPGVTYSKSADTMDVWFDSGTSWNAVTARAHGREATADVYLEGSDQHRGWFQSSLLTKITDDVTTGRTPTAPFKTIITHGFVLDEENRKMSKSLGNGVDPRIVINGGPNLKKEPAYGADVLRLWAASTAYQHDVNIGPSTLSITAENLRKIRNSCRFMLGNLADFSLETDAVSDLSDLDKYMLHRISQLDAGMRASYESYNFLRATQDLLNFINTDLSSFYFEISKDRLYLSSPTGASRRAAQTVVHHILDFVVHAVSPVACHLAEEVHHFRSGVDPSATKACGSLLQNSVWGDQFAGWQLPKAEAEAWEAVRDVRKRVFQHIQDARDAKVVTSSLDSEVTIRAARPLAQQLSRLQETPLYWDDSLLNAILMTSAVHVEEQASAAAAAVAGGEVASESVDVCVDVRASSRGKCPRCWRFMAVDNATPCTRCQRVLAGMPASSTPPTPATAAAAQ
;
A
#
# COMPACT_ATOMS: atom_id res chain seq x y z
N MET A 1 -7.05 -55.01 -3.29
CA MET A 1 -5.67 -55.10 -3.82
C MET A 1 -4.88 -53.98 -3.15
N HIS A 2 -4.36 -54.21 -1.93
CA HIS A 2 -2.95 -54.52 -1.57
C HIS A 2 -1.99 -53.33 -1.85
N CYS A 3 -1.15 -52.81 -0.95
CA CYS A 3 -0.63 -53.19 0.38
C CYS A 3 0.03 -51.93 1.03
N GLN A 4 -0.07 -51.67 2.35
CA GLN A 4 0.97 -51.85 3.42
C GLN A 4 2.25 -50.97 3.23
N THR A 5 2.91 -50.32 4.21
CA THR A 5 3.06 -50.47 5.68
C THR A 5 3.86 -49.28 6.26
N THR A 6 3.85 -49.16 7.59
CA THR A 6 4.37 -48.13 8.51
C THR A 6 5.84 -48.31 8.99
N HIS A 7 6.34 -47.26 9.69
CA HIS A 7 7.45 -47.19 10.70
C HIS A 7 8.87 -46.81 10.20
N THR A 8 9.72 -45.97 10.85
CA THR A 8 9.93 -45.45 12.24
C THR A 8 10.65 -44.07 12.21
N ARG A 9 10.34 -43.02 13.01
CA ARG A 9 10.60 -42.71 14.45
C ARG A 9 12.00 -42.10 14.80
N ASN A 10 12.03 -40.85 15.29
CA ASN A 10 12.83 -40.24 16.41
C ASN A 10 13.18 -38.75 16.15
N GLN A 11 12.68 -37.77 16.92
CA GLN A 11 12.97 -37.29 18.29
C GLN A 11 13.86 -36.02 18.34
N ASN A 12 13.23 -34.90 18.73
CA ASN A 12 13.61 -33.87 19.73
C ASN A 12 15.06 -33.31 19.85
N SER A 13 15.15 -32.01 19.56
CA SER A 13 15.58 -30.87 20.42
C SER A 13 16.81 -30.96 21.36
N ALA A 14 17.71 -29.97 21.21
CA ALA A 14 18.14 -28.98 22.22
C ALA A 14 19.67 -28.72 22.30
N ASN A 15 20.01 -27.42 22.24
CA ASN A 15 21.07 -26.67 22.93
C ASN A 15 22.50 -27.25 23.06
N HIS A 16 23.49 -26.48 22.60
CA HIS A 16 24.64 -26.13 23.43
C HIS A 16 25.30 -24.80 23.02
N VAL A 17 25.80 -24.13 24.05
CA VAL A 17 26.31 -22.76 24.17
C VAL A 17 27.82 -22.81 24.46
N MET A 18 28.55 -21.75 24.07
CA MET A 18 29.81 -21.21 24.64
C MET A 18 31.16 -21.89 24.31
N LEU A 19 32.07 -21.12 23.67
CA LEU A 19 33.26 -20.44 24.27
C LEU A 19 34.28 -20.03 23.19
N GLY A 20 34.85 -18.83 23.32
CA GLY A 20 35.83 -18.24 22.40
C GLY A 20 37.25 -18.14 22.96
N CYS A 21 38.13 -17.40 22.25
CA CYS A 21 39.30 -16.61 22.75
C CYS A 21 40.11 -16.08 21.53
N SER A 22 40.35 -14.76 21.38
CA SER A 22 41.51 -13.95 21.89
C SER A 22 42.65 -13.84 20.85
N ALA A 23 43.40 -12.76 20.59
CA ALA A 23 43.55 -11.34 20.98
C ALA A 23 44.61 -10.72 19.99
N ALA A 24 44.82 -9.41 19.78
CA ALA A 24 45.55 -8.44 20.63
C ALA A 24 45.54 -7.03 19.96
N ALA A 25 45.13 -5.93 20.63
CA ALA A 25 45.87 -4.98 21.50
C ALA A 25 46.29 -3.68 20.74
N SER A 26 46.15 -2.43 21.22
CA SER A 26 46.42 -1.88 22.56
C SER A 26 45.85 -0.44 22.80
N ARG A 27 45.29 -0.22 24.02
CA ARG A 27 45.59 0.85 25.05
C ARG A 27 45.31 2.35 24.72
N LEU A 28 44.92 3.29 25.62
CA LEU A 28 45.01 3.43 27.10
C LEU A 28 44.29 4.74 27.59
N TRP A 29 43.44 4.70 28.64
CA TRP A 29 43.42 5.53 29.89
C TRP A 29 42.04 5.56 30.62
N ARG A 30 42.06 5.26 31.93
CA ARG A 30 41.00 5.33 32.97
C ARG A 30 41.00 6.75 33.62
N ALA A 31 40.15 7.23 34.53
CA ALA A 31 39.46 6.66 35.71
C ALA A 31 38.42 7.69 36.27
N VAL A 32 37.21 7.27 36.72
CA VAL A 32 36.73 7.13 38.13
C VAL A 32 36.25 8.41 38.84
N ALA A 33 34.96 8.46 39.24
CA ALA A 33 34.51 8.49 40.64
C ALA A 33 32.98 8.75 40.76
N ALA A 34 32.34 7.98 41.64
CA ALA A 34 30.92 7.93 41.96
C ALA A 34 30.52 8.91 43.08
N GLY A 35 29.21 9.12 43.29
CA GLY A 35 28.70 9.77 44.51
C GLY A 35 27.21 10.11 44.49
N SER A 36 26.41 9.24 45.07
CA SER A 36 24.95 9.24 45.24
C SER A 36 24.39 10.18 46.33
N ARG A 37 23.15 10.66 46.17
CA ARG A 37 21.95 10.49 47.06
C ARG A 37 20.97 11.69 47.02
N THR A 38 19.69 11.35 46.82
CA THR A 38 18.42 12.09 47.00
C THR A 38 18.11 12.37 48.50
N PRO A 39 16.94 12.91 48.97
CA PRO A 39 15.65 13.28 48.30
C PRO A 39 14.92 14.57 48.84
N LEU A 40 13.67 14.79 48.36
CA LEU A 40 12.47 15.39 49.01
C LEU A 40 11.94 16.79 48.60
N GLY A 41 10.64 16.80 48.23
CA GLY A 41 9.60 17.82 48.45
C GLY A 41 9.69 19.13 47.65
N GLY A 42 8.66 19.69 47.00
CA GLY A 42 7.20 19.57 47.11
C GLY A 42 6.60 20.98 47.28
N ALA A 43 5.69 21.38 46.36
CA ALA A 43 4.78 22.55 46.43
C ALA A 43 5.44 23.96 46.36
N ALA A 44 4.87 25.04 45.81
CA ALA A 44 3.62 25.37 45.13
C ALA A 44 3.78 26.80 44.54
N THR A 45 2.94 27.15 43.53
CA THR A 45 2.30 28.48 43.26
C THR A 45 3.17 29.76 43.18
N ALA A 46 2.86 30.83 42.47
CA ALA A 46 1.94 31.22 41.42
C ALA A 46 2.26 32.71 41.13
N ALA A 47 1.90 33.16 39.92
CA ALA A 47 1.42 34.51 39.60
C ALA A 47 2.38 35.72 39.48
N ARG A 48 2.28 36.33 38.28
CA ARG A 48 2.02 37.76 37.96
C ARG A 48 3.04 38.78 38.49
N GLY A 49 3.67 39.57 37.65
CA GLY A 49 3.09 40.65 36.83
C GLY A 49 4.12 41.79 36.86
N GLY A 50 4.41 42.47 35.77
CA GLY A 50 3.68 43.68 35.41
C GLY A 50 4.70 44.79 35.14
N SER A 51 4.44 45.54 34.07
CA SER A 51 5.21 46.67 33.55
C SER A 51 5.21 47.90 34.48
N VAL A 52 6.11 48.86 34.22
CA VAL A 52 5.81 50.26 33.81
C VAL A 52 6.97 51.23 34.18
N THR A 53 7.57 51.80 33.13
CA THR A 53 8.19 53.14 32.90
C THR A 53 8.69 54.04 34.05
N HIS A 54 9.83 54.73 33.88
CA HIS A 54 9.97 56.14 33.39
C HIS A 54 11.45 56.63 33.44
N CYS A 55 11.83 57.46 32.44
CA CYS A 55 12.73 58.66 32.43
C CYS A 55 13.92 58.79 33.42
N CYS A 56 15.05 59.43 33.13
CA CYS A 56 15.63 60.10 31.97
C CYS A 56 17.13 60.39 32.30
N ALA A 57 18.00 60.18 31.32
CA ALA A 57 19.27 60.86 30.98
C ALA A 57 20.18 61.49 32.07
N CYS A 58 21.44 61.02 32.17
CA CYS A 58 22.63 61.81 31.79
C CYS A 58 23.92 60.96 31.83
N CYS A 59 24.42 60.50 30.67
CA CYS A 59 25.84 60.52 30.30
C CYS A 59 26.03 59.92 28.89
N ARG A 60 26.95 60.53 28.15
CA ARG A 60 27.06 60.53 26.69
C ARG A 60 27.67 59.25 26.10
N ARG A 61 27.21 58.96 24.88
CA ARG A 61 27.97 58.43 23.72
C ARG A 61 28.43 56.97 23.72
N VAL A 62 28.02 56.29 22.64
CA VAL A 62 28.52 55.04 22.05
C VAL A 62 28.11 53.74 22.76
N ALA A 63 26.89 53.28 22.46
CA ALA A 63 26.51 51.87 22.62
C ALA A 63 25.53 51.46 21.51
N SER A 64 25.97 51.57 20.26
CA SER A 64 25.34 50.93 19.10
C SER A 64 26.40 50.17 18.30
N THR A 65 27.24 49.39 18.99
CA THR A 65 28.26 48.52 18.38
C THR A 65 28.63 47.42 19.39
N GLY A 66 27.76 46.45 19.62
CA GLY A 66 27.98 45.42 20.65
C GLY A 66 27.50 44.01 20.33
N LYS A 67 26.65 43.83 19.32
CA LYS A 67 26.19 42.50 18.88
C LYS A 67 26.73 42.06 17.52
N GLU A 68 27.29 42.95 16.73
CA GLU A 68 27.99 42.61 15.47
C GLU A 68 29.43 42.12 15.70
N SER A 69 30.02 42.33 16.88
CA SER A 69 31.47 42.08 17.09
C SER A 69 31.85 40.64 17.45
N LYS A 70 30.90 39.74 17.78
CA LYS A 70 31.21 38.31 18.05
C LYS A 70 31.13 37.47 16.78
N ASP A 71 30.14 37.73 15.93
CA ASP A 71 30.03 37.09 14.61
C ASP A 71 31.11 37.61 13.64
N GLN A 72 31.46 38.91 13.71
CA GLN A 72 32.62 39.42 12.98
C GLN A 72 33.95 38.86 13.50
N LYS A 73 34.15 38.63 14.82
CA LYS A 73 35.40 38.01 15.31
C LYS A 73 35.54 36.53 14.94
N GLN A 74 34.45 35.77 14.86
CA GLN A 74 34.49 34.39 14.33
C GLN A 74 34.67 34.36 12.81
N GLN A 75 34.03 35.27 12.07
CA GLN A 75 34.26 35.42 10.62
C GLN A 75 35.69 35.90 10.32
N GLN A 76 36.26 36.81 11.10
CA GLN A 76 37.60 37.36 10.89
C GLN A 76 38.71 36.39 11.33
N GLN A 77 38.49 35.52 12.33
CA GLN A 77 39.40 34.39 12.61
C GLN A 77 39.32 33.28 11.55
N SER A 78 38.14 33.04 10.95
CA SER A 78 37.99 32.11 9.82
C SER A 78 38.60 32.66 8.53
N SER A 79 38.46 33.98 8.31
CA SER A 79 39.05 34.72 7.19
C SER A 79 40.56 34.83 7.31
N ASN A 80 41.11 35.08 8.51
CA ASN A 80 42.56 35.04 8.74
C ASN A 80 43.16 33.62 8.64
N LYS A 81 42.41 32.56 8.99
CA LYS A 81 42.83 31.18 8.70
C LYS A 81 42.75 30.85 7.19
N GLN A 82 41.83 31.46 6.45
CA GLN A 82 41.75 31.34 4.99
C GLN A 82 42.81 32.20 4.26
N GLN A 83 43.16 33.37 4.79
CA GLN A 83 44.23 34.25 4.27
C GLN A 83 45.62 33.71 4.62
N ALA A 84 45.85 33.15 5.81
CA ALA A 84 47.08 32.43 6.14
C ALA A 84 47.23 31.13 5.31
N LYS A 85 46.13 30.46 4.94
CA LYS A 85 46.14 29.37 3.94
C LYS A 85 46.33 29.86 2.50
N LYS A 86 45.98 31.10 2.16
CA LYS A 86 46.27 31.72 0.86
C LYS A 86 47.72 32.21 0.76
N GLN A 87 48.33 32.72 1.83
CA GLN A 87 49.75 33.12 1.83
C GLN A 87 50.72 31.93 1.93
N LYS A 88 50.36 30.81 2.58
CA LYS A 88 51.13 29.54 2.47
C LYS A 88 50.89 28.77 1.16
N LYS A 89 49.98 29.25 0.29
CA LYS A 89 49.78 28.74 -1.08
C LYS A 89 50.51 29.58 -2.14
N GLY A 90 51.39 30.49 -1.72
CA GLY A 90 52.25 31.28 -2.61
C GLY A 90 53.56 30.63 -3.05
N ASN A 91 53.84 29.36 -2.70
CA ASN A 91 55.07 28.70 -3.16
C ASN A 91 54.97 27.16 -3.28
N LYS A 92 53.86 26.66 -3.83
CA LYS A 92 53.85 25.33 -4.46
C LYS A 92 53.58 25.57 -5.93
N GLN A 93 54.61 25.37 -6.77
CA GLN A 93 54.42 25.14 -8.20
C GLN A 93 53.27 24.15 -8.36
N LYS A 94 52.25 24.55 -9.12
CA LYS A 94 51.26 23.61 -9.64
C LYS A 94 52.03 22.69 -10.58
N ASP A 95 52.34 21.48 -10.13
CA ASP A 95 52.53 20.34 -11.04
C ASP A 95 51.16 20.01 -11.65
N GLY A 96 50.71 20.86 -12.58
CA GLY A 96 49.68 20.46 -13.54
C GLY A 96 50.32 19.44 -14.48
N SER A 97 49.72 18.25 -14.61
CA SER A 97 50.14 17.27 -15.61
C SER A 97 50.18 17.95 -16.99
N MET A 98 51.37 17.93 -17.62
CA MET A 98 51.70 18.61 -18.88
C MET A 98 50.70 18.35 -20.03
N PHE A 99 49.89 17.29 -19.96
CA PHE A 99 48.97 16.87 -21.02
C PHE A 99 47.48 17.00 -20.67
N SER A 100 47.13 17.47 -19.48
CA SER A 100 45.73 17.50 -19.02
C SER A 100 44.80 18.34 -19.91
N ASP A 101 45.28 19.47 -20.43
CA ASP A 101 44.53 20.35 -21.33
C ASP A 101 44.34 19.75 -22.74
N THR A 102 45.03 18.65 -23.06
CA THR A 102 44.95 17.95 -24.35
C THR A 102 43.90 16.83 -24.38
N LEU A 103 43.11 16.68 -23.30
CA LEU A 103 42.14 15.62 -23.12
C LEU A 103 40.70 16.13 -23.31
N CYS A 104 39.86 15.34 -23.96
CA CYS A 104 38.43 15.60 -24.11
C CYS A 104 37.68 15.16 -22.83
N LEU A 105 37.92 15.82 -21.71
CA LEU A 105 37.27 15.49 -20.43
C LEU A 105 35.77 15.85 -20.46
N PRO A 106 34.91 15.10 -19.74
CA PRO A 106 33.46 15.36 -19.74
C PRO A 106 33.10 16.75 -19.21
N GLN A 107 32.25 17.48 -19.93
CA GLN A 107 31.78 18.82 -19.57
C GLN A 107 30.26 18.88 -19.56
N THR A 108 29.65 19.20 -18.42
CA THR A 108 28.20 19.38 -18.34
C THR A 108 27.81 20.31 -17.21
N ALA A 109 26.79 21.13 -17.45
CA ALA A 109 26.14 21.94 -16.43
C ALA A 109 25.20 21.10 -15.53
N PHE A 110 24.91 19.84 -15.90
CA PHE A 110 24.06 18.95 -15.12
C PHE A 110 24.68 18.67 -13.73
N PRO A 111 23.99 19.05 -12.63
CA PRO A 111 24.58 19.00 -11.31
C PRO A 111 24.70 17.56 -10.80
N MET A 112 25.78 17.27 -10.08
CA MET A 112 26.02 15.94 -9.51
C MET A 112 25.02 15.57 -8.41
N ARG A 113 24.55 16.57 -7.63
CA ARG A 113 23.55 16.39 -6.58
C ARG A 113 22.18 16.84 -7.10
N ALA A 114 21.13 16.12 -6.73
CA ALA A 114 19.77 16.41 -7.16
C ALA A 114 19.20 17.70 -6.54
N ASN A 115 19.57 18.05 -5.31
CA ASN A 115 19.00 19.20 -4.57
C ASN A 115 17.46 19.26 -4.69
N ALA A 116 16.82 18.11 -4.48
CA ALA A 116 15.43 17.84 -4.88
C ALA A 116 14.41 18.79 -4.26
N ALA A 117 14.57 19.18 -2.98
CA ALA A 117 13.68 20.12 -2.30
C ALA A 117 13.51 21.47 -3.03
N THR A 118 14.52 21.90 -3.80
CA THR A 118 14.47 23.17 -4.54
C THR A 118 14.24 22.93 -6.03
N ARG A 119 14.90 21.94 -6.63
CA ARG A 119 14.86 21.74 -8.09
C ARG A 119 13.57 21.07 -8.58
N GLU A 120 13.04 20.08 -7.86
CA GLU A 120 11.82 19.37 -8.30
C GLU A 120 10.61 20.31 -8.44
N PRO A 121 10.30 21.22 -7.48
CA PRO A 121 9.19 22.17 -7.65
C PRO A 121 9.34 23.07 -8.89
N MET A 122 10.57 23.50 -9.19
CA MET A 122 10.84 24.33 -10.37
C MET A 122 10.67 23.53 -11.66
N ILE A 123 11.12 22.28 -11.68
CA ILE A 123 10.91 21.36 -12.81
C ILE A 123 9.41 21.11 -13.01
N GLN A 124 8.64 20.90 -11.94
CA GLN A 124 7.19 20.73 -12.03
C GLN A 124 6.51 21.95 -12.67
N GLU A 125 6.82 23.17 -12.20
CA GLU A 125 6.25 24.40 -12.76
C GLU A 125 6.63 24.60 -14.24
N ASN A 126 7.88 24.30 -14.60
CA ASN A 126 8.41 24.58 -15.94
C ASN A 126 8.15 23.48 -16.97
N CYS A 127 7.99 22.23 -16.54
CA CYS A 127 7.91 21.06 -17.42
C CYS A 127 6.59 20.30 -17.32
N PHE A 128 5.86 20.30 -16.20
CA PHE A 128 4.65 19.46 -16.07
C PHE A 128 3.35 20.19 -16.38
N LYS A 129 3.34 21.52 -16.29
CA LYS A 129 2.16 22.35 -16.52
C LYS A 129 1.68 22.27 -17.96
N GLY A 130 0.41 21.95 -18.20
CA GLY A 130 -0.15 21.80 -19.54
C GLY A 130 0.07 20.43 -20.20
N VAL A 131 0.95 19.59 -19.62
CA VAL A 131 1.32 18.31 -20.23
C VAL A 131 0.16 17.34 -20.21
N TYR A 132 -0.60 17.28 -19.12
CA TYR A 132 -1.72 16.35 -19.01
C TYR A 132 -2.78 16.67 -20.08
N GLU A 133 -3.13 17.95 -20.24
CA GLU A 133 -4.15 18.41 -21.18
C GLU A 133 -3.79 18.04 -22.62
N GLU A 134 -2.53 18.19 -23.01
CA GLU A 134 -2.05 17.76 -24.32
C GLU A 134 -2.09 16.23 -24.48
N LEU A 135 -1.68 15.48 -23.46
CA LEU A 135 -1.74 14.00 -23.50
C LEU A 135 -3.16 13.45 -23.49
N ALA A 136 -4.11 14.19 -22.92
CA ALA A 136 -5.54 13.86 -22.94
C ALA A 136 -6.20 14.23 -24.27
N ALA A 137 -5.69 15.26 -24.96
CA ALA A 137 -6.20 15.71 -26.25
C ALA A 137 -5.53 15.04 -27.46
N ARG A 138 -4.39 14.37 -27.30
CA ARG A 138 -3.64 13.80 -28.43
C ARG A 138 -4.37 12.67 -29.15
N ASP A 139 -3.98 12.46 -30.40
CA ASP A 139 -4.38 11.29 -31.18
C ASP A 139 -3.69 10.02 -30.67
N GLY A 140 -4.43 8.92 -30.61
CA GLY A 140 -3.93 7.62 -30.19
C GLY A 140 -4.99 6.75 -29.51
N PRO A 141 -4.67 5.47 -29.21
CA PRO A 141 -5.57 4.60 -28.46
C PRO A 141 -5.82 5.18 -27.06
N ALA A 142 -7.08 5.27 -26.66
CA ALA A 142 -7.43 5.75 -25.34
C ALA A 142 -6.97 4.76 -24.26
N PHE A 143 -6.39 5.27 -23.19
CA PHE A 143 -6.06 4.53 -21.97
C PHE A 143 -6.69 5.23 -20.78
N ILE A 144 -7.64 4.56 -20.13
CA ILE A 144 -8.43 5.09 -19.02
C ILE A 144 -7.99 4.39 -17.73
N LEU A 145 -7.32 5.13 -16.84
CA LEU A 145 -7.10 4.70 -15.46
C LEU A 145 -8.13 5.38 -14.58
N HIS A 146 -9.00 4.59 -13.95
CA HIS A 146 -9.96 5.13 -13.00
C HIS A 146 -9.35 5.15 -11.60
N ASP A 147 -9.30 6.33 -11.02
CA ASP A 147 -8.76 6.56 -9.69
C ASP A 147 -9.78 6.16 -8.63
N GLY A 148 -9.48 5.22 -7.75
CA GLY A 148 -10.30 5.03 -6.55
C GLY A 148 -10.18 6.26 -5.65
N PRO A 149 -11.31 6.83 -5.19
CA PRO A 149 -11.30 8.12 -4.53
C PRO A 149 -10.80 8.01 -3.08
N PRO A 150 -9.65 8.59 -2.68
CA PRO A 150 -9.27 8.68 -1.28
C PRO A 150 -10.29 9.46 -0.46
N PHE A 151 -10.42 9.09 0.82
CA PHE A 151 -11.24 9.85 1.77
C PHE A 151 -10.67 11.25 2.00
N ALA A 152 -11.52 12.27 1.89
CA ALA A 152 -11.19 13.68 2.14
C ALA A 152 -11.16 14.01 3.64
N ASN A 153 -10.32 13.33 4.43
CA ASN A 153 -10.35 13.44 5.90
C ASN A 153 -9.00 13.69 6.59
N GLY A 154 -7.88 13.83 5.87
CA GLY A 154 -6.57 14.05 6.51
C GLY A 154 -5.37 14.09 5.56
N ASN A 155 -4.17 14.18 6.13
CA ASN A 155 -2.91 14.17 5.38
C ASN A 155 -2.66 12.82 4.71
N LEU A 156 -1.84 12.85 3.67
CA LEU A 156 -1.36 11.62 3.04
C LEU A 156 -0.46 10.81 3.98
N HIS A 157 -0.36 9.52 3.67
CA HIS A 157 0.53 8.56 4.32
C HIS A 157 1.19 7.70 3.25
N MET A 158 2.17 6.88 3.63
CA MET A 158 2.93 6.10 2.66
C MET A 158 2.10 5.13 1.80
N GLY A 159 0.97 4.62 2.30
CA GLY A 159 0.00 3.88 1.46
C GLY A 159 -0.54 4.69 0.27
N HIS A 160 -0.85 5.98 0.45
CA HIS A 160 -1.27 6.86 -0.64
C HIS A 160 -0.13 7.12 -1.64
N VAL A 161 1.11 7.22 -1.15
CA VAL A 161 2.30 7.38 -2.00
C VAL A 161 2.50 6.15 -2.88
N LEU A 162 2.47 4.95 -2.30
CA LEU A 162 2.57 3.69 -3.06
C LEU A 162 1.48 3.63 -4.14
N ASN A 163 0.22 3.84 -3.75
CA ASN A 163 -0.93 3.80 -4.65
C ASN A 163 -0.78 4.76 -5.85
N LYS A 164 -0.55 6.05 -5.57
CA LYS A 164 -0.47 7.06 -6.64
C LYS A 164 0.79 6.98 -7.47
N ALA A 165 1.93 6.58 -6.88
CA ALA A 165 3.16 6.38 -7.65
C ALA A 165 2.97 5.25 -8.68
N LEU A 166 2.34 4.14 -8.28
CA LEU A 166 2.06 3.03 -9.20
C LEU A 166 1.09 3.44 -10.32
N LYS A 167 -0.02 4.12 -10.00
CA LYS A 167 -0.97 4.64 -11.01
C LYS A 167 -0.26 5.56 -12.01
N ASP A 168 0.54 6.49 -11.52
CA ASP A 168 1.25 7.45 -12.36
C ASP A 168 2.33 6.80 -13.22
N MET A 169 3.02 5.75 -12.73
CA MET A 169 3.96 4.96 -13.55
C MET A 169 3.24 4.29 -14.73
N ILE A 170 2.06 3.72 -14.50
CA ILE A 170 1.24 3.10 -15.57
C ILE A 170 0.86 4.16 -16.60
N VAL A 171 0.31 5.28 -16.13
CA VAL A 171 -0.13 6.38 -16.99
C VAL A 171 1.02 6.97 -17.80
N ARG A 172 2.17 7.24 -17.17
CA ARG A 172 3.35 7.78 -17.85
C ARG A 172 3.94 6.79 -18.85
N TYR A 173 3.94 5.49 -18.54
CA TYR A 173 4.37 4.47 -19.48
C TYR A 173 3.46 4.41 -20.72
N LYS A 174 2.13 4.40 -20.53
CA LYS A 174 1.19 4.46 -21.66
C LYS A 174 1.31 5.78 -22.42
N ALA A 175 1.59 6.88 -21.71
CA ALA A 175 1.84 8.20 -22.28
C ALA A 175 3.09 8.22 -23.19
N ILE A 176 4.23 7.73 -22.72
CA ILE A 176 5.45 7.70 -23.55
C ILE A 176 5.33 6.68 -24.71
N ARG A 177 4.37 5.75 -24.66
CA ARG A 177 4.01 4.80 -25.74
C ARG A 177 2.93 5.29 -26.71
N GLY A 178 2.49 6.55 -26.63
CA GLY A 178 1.56 7.13 -27.60
C GLY A 178 0.05 6.92 -27.35
N HIS A 179 -0.39 6.41 -26.19
CA HIS A 179 -1.82 6.32 -25.81
C HIS A 179 -2.45 7.65 -25.36
N ARG A 180 -3.60 8.05 -25.86
CA ARG A 180 -4.35 9.18 -25.28
C ARG A 180 -4.75 8.88 -23.84
N ILE A 181 -4.38 9.72 -22.88
CA ILE A 181 -4.55 9.43 -21.45
C ILE A 181 -5.83 10.02 -20.89
N SER A 182 -6.55 9.23 -20.08
CA SER A 182 -7.59 9.72 -19.18
C SER A 182 -7.28 9.26 -17.76
N PHE A 183 -6.85 10.18 -16.89
CA PHE A 183 -6.61 9.92 -15.48
C PHE A 183 -7.17 11.08 -14.66
N VAL A 184 -8.43 10.92 -14.23
CA VAL A 184 -9.17 11.91 -13.47
C VAL A 184 -9.10 11.53 -11.98
N PRO A 185 -8.45 12.35 -11.13
CA PRO A 185 -8.40 12.09 -9.71
C PRO A 185 -9.77 12.31 -9.06
N GLY A 186 -10.05 11.61 -7.97
CA GLY A 186 -11.28 11.85 -7.22
C GLY A 186 -11.16 11.80 -5.72
N TRP A 187 -12.25 12.15 -5.04
CA TRP A 187 -12.31 12.17 -3.59
C TRP A 187 -13.66 11.71 -3.06
N ASP A 188 -13.60 10.86 -2.04
CA ASP A 188 -14.76 10.44 -1.29
C ASP A 188 -14.96 11.43 -0.15
N CYS A 189 -16.01 12.23 -0.31
CA CYS A 189 -16.28 13.40 0.47
C CYS A 189 -17.33 13.17 1.58
N HIS A 190 -17.91 11.98 1.66
CA HIS A 190 -19.03 11.69 2.57
C HIS A 190 -18.67 10.72 3.69
N GLY A 191 -19.65 10.49 4.57
CA GLY A 191 -19.63 9.43 5.56
C GLY A 191 -19.07 9.78 6.93
N LEU A 192 -19.12 8.76 7.79
CA LEU A 192 -18.77 8.84 9.20
C LEU A 192 -17.37 9.41 9.50
N PRO A 193 -16.30 9.11 8.73
CA PRO A 193 -14.97 9.62 9.06
C PRO A 193 -14.88 11.15 9.04
N ILE A 194 -15.55 11.79 8.08
CA ILE A 194 -15.54 13.25 7.93
C ILE A 194 -16.50 13.87 8.95
N GLU A 195 -17.70 13.30 9.12
CA GLU A 195 -18.68 13.75 10.10
C GLU A 195 -18.10 13.75 11.53
N ALA A 196 -17.52 12.62 11.96
CA ALA A 196 -16.93 12.48 13.29
C ALA A 196 -15.77 13.46 13.52
N LYS A 197 -14.93 13.69 12.51
CA LYS A 197 -13.82 14.65 12.59
C LYS A 197 -14.34 16.09 12.65
N ALA A 198 -15.40 16.43 11.93
CA ALA A 198 -16.04 17.75 11.97
C ALA A 198 -16.66 18.03 13.35
N VAL A 199 -17.35 17.05 13.93
CA VAL A 199 -17.95 17.13 15.27
C VAL A 199 -16.89 17.29 16.36
N THR A 200 -15.84 16.47 16.33
CA THR A 200 -14.76 16.49 17.34
C THR A 200 -13.89 17.75 17.28
N SER A 201 -13.48 18.18 16.08
CA SER A 201 -12.66 19.39 15.89
C SER A 201 -13.37 20.66 16.37
N THR A 202 -14.69 20.73 16.17
CA THR A 202 -15.47 21.88 16.64
C THR A 202 -15.67 21.86 18.16
N SER A 203 -15.83 20.67 18.75
CA SER A 203 -15.97 20.49 20.21
C SER A 203 -14.68 20.77 20.99
N ALA A 204 -13.50 20.46 20.44
CA ALA A 204 -12.22 20.75 21.07
C ALA A 204 -11.91 22.27 21.11
N SER A 205 -12.46 23.04 20.17
CA SER A 205 -12.26 24.49 20.08
C SER A 205 -13.11 25.31 21.07
N SER A 206 -14.06 24.68 21.79
CA SER A 206 -14.96 25.35 22.74
C SER A 206 -14.48 25.38 24.20
N GLY A 207 -13.19 25.16 24.47
CA GLY A 207 -12.60 25.15 25.82
C GLY A 207 -12.49 26.50 26.56
N THR A 208 -13.05 27.59 26.03
CA THR A 208 -13.14 28.88 26.73
C THR A 208 -14.55 29.10 27.26
N ALA A 209 -14.68 29.23 28.58
CA ALA A 209 -15.93 29.44 29.33
C ALA A 209 -16.55 30.83 29.09
N ASP A 210 -16.91 31.12 27.85
CA ASP A 210 -17.66 32.30 27.44
C ASP A 210 -19.03 31.84 26.92
N ALA A 211 -20.08 32.18 27.66
CA ALA A 211 -21.47 31.80 27.37
C ALA A 211 -22.03 32.41 26.07
N SER A 212 -21.26 33.29 25.40
CA SER A 212 -21.61 33.93 24.13
C SER A 212 -21.14 33.17 22.88
N LYS A 213 -20.29 32.13 23.01
CA LYS A 213 -19.84 31.31 21.87
C LYS A 213 -20.71 30.07 21.67
N PRO A 214 -20.99 29.66 20.41
CA PRO A 214 -21.85 28.51 20.14
C PRO A 214 -21.26 27.22 20.73
N LYS A 215 -22.10 26.43 21.42
CA LYS A 215 -21.76 25.07 21.87
C LYS A 215 -21.18 24.26 20.69
N GLY A 216 -20.12 23.50 20.97
CA GLY A 216 -19.52 22.56 20.01
C GLY A 216 -20.56 21.63 19.39
N LEU A 217 -20.34 21.20 18.16
CA LEU A 217 -21.27 20.28 17.50
C LEU A 217 -21.26 18.91 18.19
N THR A 218 -22.44 18.30 18.26
CA THR A 218 -22.67 16.91 18.67
C THR A 218 -23.44 16.19 17.57
N ILE A 219 -23.53 14.86 17.63
CA ILE A 219 -24.32 14.05 16.67
C ILE A 219 -25.81 14.46 16.67
N ALA A 220 -26.32 14.98 17.79
CA ALA A 220 -27.70 15.49 17.92
C ALA A 220 -27.88 16.95 17.47
N SER A 221 -26.85 17.58 16.90
CA SER A 221 -26.96 18.95 16.39
C SER A 221 -27.78 19.02 15.09
N ASP A 222 -28.30 20.22 14.77
CA ASP A 222 -29.00 20.48 13.51
C ASP A 222 -28.22 19.92 12.31
N PRO A 223 -28.82 19.03 11.48
CA PRO A 223 -28.20 18.44 10.30
C PRO A 223 -27.48 19.47 9.42
N ARG A 224 -28.08 20.66 9.24
CA ARG A 224 -27.51 21.74 8.41
C ARG A 224 -26.17 22.23 8.92
N ARG A 225 -25.99 22.30 10.25
CA ARG A 225 -24.72 22.72 10.87
C ARG A 225 -23.65 21.64 10.72
N ILE A 226 -24.03 20.37 10.89
CA ILE A 226 -23.11 19.23 10.74
C ILE A 226 -22.61 19.15 9.29
N ARG A 227 -23.53 19.17 8.32
CA ARG A 227 -23.21 19.09 6.90
C ARG A 227 -22.30 20.24 6.45
N LYS A 228 -22.58 21.48 6.88
CA LYS A 228 -21.71 22.64 6.60
C LYS A 228 -20.29 22.47 7.16
N ALA A 229 -20.15 21.96 8.38
CA ALA A 229 -18.85 21.72 8.99
C ALA A 229 -18.08 20.59 8.29
N ALA A 230 -18.77 19.51 7.93
CA ALA A 230 -18.21 18.38 7.21
C ALA A 230 -17.75 18.75 5.80
N ARG A 231 -18.56 19.52 5.03
CA ARG A 231 -18.18 20.08 3.72
C ARG A 231 -16.88 20.88 3.80
N LYS A 232 -16.79 21.82 4.75
CA LYS A 232 -15.60 22.65 4.96
C LYS A 232 -14.36 21.81 5.28
N LEU A 233 -14.52 20.74 6.06
CA LEU A 233 -13.42 19.83 6.39
C LEU A 233 -12.96 19.05 5.15
N ALA A 234 -13.89 18.52 4.37
CA ALA A 234 -13.62 17.80 3.13
C ALA A 234 -12.88 18.69 2.12
N GLU A 235 -13.39 19.89 1.84
CA GLU A 235 -12.76 20.86 0.94
C GLU A 235 -11.33 21.23 1.36
N GLY A 236 -11.09 21.41 2.67
CA GLY A 236 -9.76 21.64 3.21
C GLY A 236 -8.82 20.46 3.00
N ALA A 237 -9.29 19.25 3.26
CA ALA A 237 -8.52 18.02 3.08
C ALA A 237 -8.19 17.78 1.59
N ILE A 238 -9.16 17.98 0.68
CA ILE A 238 -8.96 17.86 -0.77
C ILE A 238 -7.82 18.78 -1.22
N LYS A 239 -7.82 20.05 -0.79
CA LYS A 239 -6.78 21.01 -1.17
C LYS A 239 -5.39 20.57 -0.71
N GLU A 240 -5.26 20.10 0.53
CA GLU A 240 -3.99 19.62 1.09
C GLU A 240 -3.51 18.35 0.38
N GLN A 241 -4.40 17.36 0.20
CA GLN A 241 -4.08 16.11 -0.49
C GLN A 241 -3.71 16.33 -1.96
N LYS A 242 -4.45 17.18 -2.69
CA LYS A 242 -4.11 17.61 -4.06
C LYS A 242 -2.70 18.19 -4.11
N THR A 243 -2.37 19.10 -3.19
CA THR A 243 -1.04 19.72 -3.12
C THR A 243 0.06 18.68 -2.92
N ASP A 244 -0.15 17.71 -2.03
CA ASP A 244 0.82 16.65 -1.77
C ASP A 244 0.97 15.68 -2.95
N PHE A 245 -0.12 15.32 -3.63
CA PHE A 245 -0.06 14.45 -4.82
C PHE A 245 0.61 15.13 -6.01
N VAL A 246 0.33 16.42 -6.24
CA VAL A 246 1.06 17.22 -7.24
C VAL A 246 2.54 17.28 -6.88
N ARG A 247 2.88 17.50 -5.60
CA ARG A 247 4.27 17.51 -5.15
C ARG A 247 4.98 16.17 -5.35
N LEU A 248 4.28 15.03 -5.28
CA LEU A 248 4.81 13.70 -5.61
C LEU A 248 5.10 13.54 -7.13
N GLY A 249 4.70 14.50 -7.96
CA GLY A 249 4.91 14.49 -9.41
C GLY A 249 3.86 13.68 -10.18
N VAL A 250 2.69 13.45 -9.58
CA VAL A 250 1.59 12.72 -10.22
C VAL A 250 0.94 13.59 -11.29
N MET A 251 0.84 13.07 -12.51
CA MET A 251 0.23 13.72 -13.67
C MET A 251 -1.20 13.23 -13.85
N ALA A 252 -2.18 14.10 -13.63
CA ALA A 252 -3.61 13.78 -13.69
C ALA A 252 -4.43 15.05 -14.02
N ASP A 253 -5.73 14.91 -14.27
CA ASP A 253 -6.66 16.04 -14.43
C ASP A 253 -6.95 16.71 -13.08
N TRP A 254 -5.98 17.45 -12.57
CA TRP A 254 -6.11 18.10 -11.28
C TRP A 254 -7.13 19.23 -11.27
N ASP A 255 -7.48 19.78 -12.43
CA ASP A 255 -8.38 20.92 -12.56
C ASP A 255 -9.85 20.52 -12.65
N HIS A 256 -10.15 19.30 -13.11
CA HIS A 256 -11.49 18.74 -13.17
C HIS A 256 -11.63 17.42 -12.38
N PRO A 257 -11.32 17.42 -11.06
CA PRO A 257 -11.46 16.20 -10.27
C PRO A 257 -12.93 15.84 -10.08
N TYR A 258 -13.22 14.55 -9.97
CA TYR A 258 -14.56 14.12 -9.59
C TYR A 258 -14.67 14.08 -8.04
N LEU A 259 -15.71 14.70 -7.49
CA LEU A 259 -15.95 14.71 -6.04
C LEU A 259 -17.33 14.11 -5.79
N THR A 260 -17.45 13.21 -4.81
CA THR A 260 -18.75 12.62 -4.48
C THR A 260 -19.77 13.67 -3.98
N LEU A 261 -19.30 14.84 -3.53
CA LEU A 261 -20.14 15.98 -3.11
C LEU A 261 -20.58 16.92 -4.25
N HIS A 262 -20.17 16.67 -5.50
CA HIS A 262 -20.60 17.51 -6.62
C HIS A 262 -22.10 17.27 -6.88
N PRO A 263 -22.94 18.32 -7.03
CA PRO A 263 -24.39 18.18 -7.16
C PRO A 263 -24.82 17.17 -8.23
N GLN A 264 -24.14 17.19 -9.37
CA GLN A 264 -24.44 16.29 -10.45
C GLN A 264 -24.02 14.84 -10.17
N TYR A 265 -22.93 14.61 -9.43
CA TYR A 265 -22.55 13.27 -8.98
C TYR A 265 -23.62 12.69 -8.05
N GLU A 266 -24.07 13.49 -7.09
CA GLU A 266 -25.11 13.11 -6.14
C GLU A 266 -26.44 12.83 -6.84
N ALA A 267 -26.81 13.63 -7.84
CA ALA A 267 -28.01 13.43 -8.64
C ALA A 267 -27.96 12.13 -9.45
N ASP A 268 -26.82 11.85 -10.11
CA ASP A 268 -26.61 10.62 -10.86
C ASP A 268 -26.68 9.38 -9.96
N GLN A 269 -26.12 9.47 -8.75
CA GLN A 269 -26.18 8.42 -7.73
C GLN A 269 -27.62 8.18 -7.25
N VAL A 270 -28.36 9.25 -6.94
CA VAL A 270 -29.77 9.15 -6.52
C VAL A 270 -30.64 8.59 -7.65
N ALA A 271 -30.41 9.00 -8.89
CA ALA A 271 -31.14 8.48 -10.05
C ALA A 271 -30.92 6.97 -10.23
N LEU A 272 -29.70 6.47 -10.01
CA LEU A 272 -29.45 5.03 -10.00
C LEU A 272 -30.18 4.35 -8.84
N PHE A 273 -30.07 4.88 -7.63
CA PHE A 273 -30.69 4.30 -6.45
C PHE A 273 -32.22 4.21 -6.57
N LEU A 274 -32.88 5.28 -7.01
CA LEU A 274 -34.33 5.31 -7.20
C LEU A 274 -34.79 4.34 -8.30
N ARG A 275 -34.03 4.17 -9.38
CA ARG A 275 -34.28 3.11 -10.37
C ARG A 275 -34.19 1.71 -9.78
N MET A 276 -33.20 1.47 -8.91
CA MET A 276 -33.09 0.18 -8.21
C MET A 276 -34.32 -0.07 -7.32
N MET A 277 -34.84 0.96 -6.66
CA MET A 277 -36.08 0.86 -5.89
C MET A 277 -37.29 0.57 -6.78
N GLN A 278 -37.45 1.28 -7.90
CA GLN A 278 -38.52 1.04 -8.87
C GLN A 278 -38.49 -0.39 -9.45
N ALA A 279 -37.29 -0.96 -9.61
CA ALA A 279 -37.10 -2.35 -10.04
C ALA A 279 -37.33 -3.39 -8.92
N GLY A 280 -37.71 -2.98 -7.71
CA GLY A 280 -37.94 -3.88 -6.57
C GLY A 280 -36.67 -4.46 -5.94
N MET A 281 -35.48 -4.02 -6.38
CA MET A 281 -34.19 -4.51 -5.91
C MET A 281 -33.82 -3.93 -4.54
N VAL A 282 -34.40 -2.79 -4.15
CA VAL A 282 -34.15 -2.17 -2.85
C VAL A 282 -35.42 -2.20 -2.02
N GLN A 283 -35.33 -2.78 -0.83
CA GLN A 283 -36.47 -2.97 0.07
C GLN A 283 -36.15 -2.50 1.49
N ARG A 284 -37.17 -1.96 2.16
CA ARG A 284 -37.08 -1.58 3.57
C ARG A 284 -37.48 -2.76 4.45
N ARG A 285 -36.60 -3.21 5.34
CA ARG A 285 -36.85 -4.37 6.22
C ARG A 285 -36.45 -4.05 7.66
N TYR A 286 -37.19 -4.61 8.61
CA TYR A 286 -36.88 -4.55 10.03
C TYR A 286 -36.20 -5.85 10.47
N ARG A 287 -34.88 -5.83 10.64
CA ARG A 287 -34.09 -7.02 11.03
C ARG A 287 -32.78 -6.64 11.72
N PRO A 288 -32.11 -7.58 12.41
CA PRO A 288 -30.82 -7.34 13.03
C PRO A 288 -29.76 -6.87 12.04
N VAL A 289 -29.10 -5.77 12.38
CA VAL A 289 -27.92 -5.26 11.67
C VAL A 289 -26.79 -5.03 12.64
N TYR A 290 -25.57 -4.99 12.13
CA TYR A 290 -24.42 -4.51 12.89
C TYR A 290 -24.64 -3.05 13.26
N TRP A 291 -24.81 -2.79 14.55
CA TRP A 291 -25.08 -1.47 15.10
C TRP A 291 -23.93 -1.05 16.01
N SER A 292 -23.37 0.13 15.77
CA SER A 292 -22.40 0.72 16.69
C SER A 292 -23.12 1.69 17.64
N PRO A 293 -23.25 1.40 18.94
CA PRO A 293 -23.86 2.33 19.90
C PRO A 293 -23.03 3.61 20.07
N SER A 294 -21.71 3.48 19.93
CA SER A 294 -20.77 4.59 20.03
C SER A 294 -20.92 5.60 18.89
N SER A 295 -21.24 5.09 17.70
CA SER A 295 -21.52 5.90 16.54
C SER A 295 -23.02 6.23 16.46
N GLN A 296 -23.93 5.38 16.89
CA GLN A 296 -25.39 5.46 16.67
C GLN A 296 -25.77 5.32 15.19
N THR A 297 -25.19 4.32 14.51
CA THR A 297 -25.53 3.99 13.11
C THR A 297 -25.30 2.51 12.85
N ALA A 298 -26.02 1.99 11.85
CA ALA A 298 -25.69 0.72 11.23
C ALA A 298 -24.30 0.79 10.56
N LEU A 299 -23.59 -0.34 10.55
CA LEU A 299 -22.30 -0.54 9.89
C LEU A 299 -22.42 -1.65 8.85
N ALA A 300 -21.75 -1.49 7.71
CA ALA A 300 -21.52 -2.60 6.79
C ALA A 300 -20.42 -3.54 7.32
N GLU A 301 -20.38 -4.78 6.84
CA GLU A 301 -19.33 -5.74 7.20
C GLU A 301 -17.91 -5.23 6.92
N ALA A 302 -17.73 -4.44 5.85
CA ALA A 302 -16.47 -3.80 5.51
C ALA A 302 -16.01 -2.75 6.56
N GLU A 303 -16.92 -2.28 7.42
CA GLU A 303 -16.69 -1.29 8.48
C GLU A 303 -16.47 -1.95 9.87
N ILE A 304 -16.27 -3.27 9.91
CA ILE A 304 -16.08 -4.05 11.13
C ILE A 304 -14.63 -4.54 11.20
N GLU A 305 -14.00 -4.33 12.36
CA GLU A 305 -12.71 -4.92 12.69
C GLU A 305 -12.87 -5.95 13.81
N TYR A 306 -12.03 -6.98 13.83
CA TYR A 306 -12.07 -8.01 14.87
C TYR A 306 -10.81 -7.95 15.71
N ASP A 307 -10.97 -7.80 17.02
CA ASP A 307 -9.87 -7.78 17.99
C ASP A 307 -10.18 -8.65 19.22
N GLU A 308 -9.17 -8.95 20.04
CA GLU A 308 -9.34 -9.70 21.27
C GLU A 308 -10.23 -8.96 22.27
N HIS A 309 -11.25 -9.65 22.76
CA HIS A 309 -12.22 -9.11 23.72
C HIS A 309 -12.63 -10.18 24.73
N THR A 310 -12.81 -9.76 25.98
CA THR A 310 -13.26 -10.64 27.07
C THR A 310 -14.75 -10.43 27.32
N SER A 311 -15.56 -11.42 26.92
CA SER A 311 -17.00 -11.45 27.20
C SER A 311 -17.31 -12.29 28.44
N THR A 312 -18.50 -12.12 29.02
CA THR A 312 -18.99 -12.99 30.10
C THR A 312 -19.76 -14.16 29.49
N SER A 313 -19.24 -15.37 29.64
CA SER A 313 -19.88 -16.62 29.24
C SER A 313 -20.70 -17.16 30.41
N ILE A 314 -21.95 -17.53 30.15
CA ILE A 314 -22.85 -18.08 31.16
C ILE A 314 -23.59 -19.33 30.67
N PHE A 315 -23.91 -20.19 31.62
CA PHE A 315 -24.80 -21.32 31.46
C PHE A 315 -26.06 -21.08 32.30
N VAL A 316 -27.23 -21.23 31.68
CA VAL A 316 -28.51 -20.88 32.30
C VAL A 316 -29.48 -22.04 32.18
N ARG A 317 -30.13 -22.42 33.29
CA ARG A 317 -31.22 -23.39 33.29
C ARG A 317 -32.55 -22.70 33.00
N LEU A 318 -33.31 -23.25 32.06
CA LEU A 318 -34.63 -22.78 31.64
C LEU A 318 -35.69 -23.85 31.95
N PRO A 319 -36.57 -23.65 32.94
CA PRO A 319 -37.57 -24.64 33.30
C PRO A 319 -38.51 -24.94 32.13
N LEU A 320 -38.61 -26.21 31.74
CA LEU A 320 -39.50 -26.69 30.69
C LEU A 320 -40.92 -26.90 31.22
N VAL A 321 -41.89 -26.53 30.38
CA VAL A 321 -43.24 -27.06 30.39
C VAL A 321 -43.21 -28.25 29.44
N VAL A 322 -43.10 -29.44 30.02
CA VAL A 322 -42.82 -30.70 29.31
C VAL A 322 -44.00 -31.11 28.42
N GLY A 323 -43.73 -31.26 27.12
CA GLY A 323 -44.66 -31.79 26.12
C GLY A 323 -44.85 -33.30 26.20
N ASP A 324 -45.83 -33.84 25.48
CA ASP A 324 -46.20 -35.26 25.60
C ASP A 324 -45.15 -36.20 25.01
N SER A 325 -44.40 -35.75 24.01
CA SER A 325 -43.32 -36.50 23.38
C SER A 325 -42.16 -36.71 24.35
N LEU A 326 -41.73 -35.65 25.03
CA LEU A 326 -40.72 -35.74 26.08
C LEU A 326 -41.22 -36.57 27.28
N LYS A 327 -42.49 -36.45 27.69
CA LYS A 327 -43.06 -37.32 28.74
C LYS A 327 -42.96 -38.79 28.36
N ARG A 328 -43.35 -39.15 27.13
CA ARG A 328 -43.25 -40.53 26.62
C ARG A 328 -41.80 -41.03 26.63
N ALA A 329 -40.88 -40.23 26.10
CA ALA A 329 -39.46 -40.56 26.05
C ALA A 329 -38.87 -40.85 27.45
N ILE A 330 -39.21 -40.00 28.44
CA ILE A 330 -38.82 -40.19 29.85
C ILE A 330 -39.42 -41.48 30.43
N THR A 331 -40.65 -41.82 30.08
CA THR A 331 -41.31 -43.05 30.56
C THR A 331 -40.85 -44.33 29.85
N SER A 332 -40.33 -44.23 28.61
CA SER A 332 -39.95 -45.37 27.77
C SER A 332 -38.45 -45.69 27.76
N SER A 333 -37.58 -44.80 28.24
CA SER A 333 -36.15 -45.08 28.38
C SER A 333 -35.90 -46.19 29.41
N ASP A 334 -35.19 -47.26 29.00
CA ASP A 334 -34.89 -48.51 29.73
C ASP A 334 -34.07 -48.30 31.03
N GLY A 335 -34.70 -47.67 32.01
CA GLY A 335 -34.32 -47.63 33.43
C GLY A 335 -35.53 -47.79 34.37
N ALA A 336 -36.74 -47.96 33.80
CA ALA A 336 -38.00 -48.12 34.52
C ALA A 336 -38.16 -49.46 35.28
N ALA A 337 -37.11 -50.28 35.37
CA ALA A 337 -37.10 -51.46 36.25
C ALA A 337 -36.66 -51.16 37.70
N ASN A 338 -36.12 -49.97 38.01
CA ASN A 338 -35.74 -49.62 39.40
C ASN A 338 -36.13 -48.21 39.89
N THR A 339 -36.93 -47.45 39.12
CA THR A 339 -37.49 -46.17 39.58
C THR A 339 -39.01 -46.10 39.51
N ALA A 340 -39.70 -47.06 38.89
CA ALA A 340 -41.16 -47.20 39.00
C ALA A 340 -41.59 -47.62 40.43
N ALA A 341 -40.72 -48.30 41.19
CA ALA A 341 -40.95 -48.64 42.60
C ALA A 341 -40.62 -47.49 43.57
N ALA A 342 -39.92 -46.43 43.13
CA ALA A 342 -39.59 -45.25 43.95
C ALA A 342 -40.41 -44.00 43.56
N ALA A 343 -40.95 -43.94 42.34
CA ALA A 343 -41.86 -42.88 41.90
C ALA A 343 -43.31 -43.11 42.36
N ALA A 344 -43.68 -44.34 42.75
CA ALA A 344 -44.98 -44.64 43.35
C ALA A 344 -45.12 -44.14 44.81
N THR A 345 -44.05 -43.62 45.42
CA THR A 345 -44.02 -43.15 46.82
C THR A 345 -43.44 -41.74 47.01
N SER A 346 -43.11 -41.00 45.94
CA SER A 346 -42.65 -39.61 46.02
C SER A 346 -43.65 -38.67 45.34
N THR A 347 -44.43 -37.95 46.16
CA THR A 347 -45.36 -36.88 45.78
C THR A 347 -44.70 -35.57 45.29
N THR A 348 -43.44 -35.61 44.88
CA THR A 348 -42.67 -34.42 44.48
C THR A 348 -42.49 -34.36 42.95
N PRO A 349 -43.02 -33.35 42.24
CA PRO A 349 -42.84 -33.21 40.79
C PRO A 349 -41.36 -32.95 40.45
N VAL A 350 -40.82 -33.69 39.48
CA VAL A 350 -39.45 -33.50 38.98
C VAL A 350 -39.45 -32.33 37.98
N ASN A 351 -38.70 -31.27 38.26
CA ASN A 351 -38.56 -30.16 37.32
C ASN A 351 -37.54 -30.52 36.24
N VAL A 352 -37.95 -30.42 34.97
CA VAL A 352 -37.05 -30.57 33.82
C VAL A 352 -36.67 -29.18 33.32
N SER A 353 -35.40 -28.94 33.04
CA SER A 353 -34.90 -27.67 32.49
C SER A 353 -34.01 -27.91 31.28
N ALA A 354 -34.14 -27.07 30.25
CA ALA A 354 -33.15 -27.00 29.19
C ALA A 354 -31.97 -26.12 29.64
N VAL A 355 -30.75 -26.50 29.31
CA VAL A 355 -29.57 -25.70 29.64
C VAL A 355 -29.07 -25.00 28.39
N ILE A 356 -29.05 -23.68 28.41
CA ILE A 356 -28.51 -22.84 27.34
C ILE A 356 -27.12 -22.32 27.69
N TRP A 357 -26.38 -21.92 26.67
CA TRP A 357 -25.12 -21.20 26.79
C TRP A 357 -25.19 -19.88 26.00
N THR A 358 -24.62 -18.81 26.57
CA THR A 358 -24.47 -17.53 25.86
C THR A 358 -23.27 -16.74 26.34
N THR A 359 -22.65 -15.99 25.44
CA THR A 359 -21.61 -14.98 25.73
C THR A 359 -22.18 -13.56 25.78
N THR A 360 -23.49 -13.41 25.58
CA THR A 360 -24.20 -12.13 25.57
C THR A 360 -25.38 -12.14 26.56
N PRO A 361 -25.14 -12.16 27.88
CA PRO A 361 -26.21 -12.20 28.90
C PRO A 361 -27.28 -11.13 28.71
N TRP A 362 -26.90 -9.95 28.20
CA TRP A 362 -27.79 -8.83 27.92
C TRP A 362 -28.87 -9.11 26.86
N THR A 363 -28.77 -10.19 26.09
CA THR A 363 -29.80 -10.56 25.10
C THR A 363 -30.93 -11.40 25.71
N LEU A 364 -30.73 -11.99 26.91
CA LEU A 364 -31.69 -12.88 27.54
C LEU A 364 -33.05 -12.23 27.90
N PRO A 365 -33.15 -10.95 28.26
CA PRO A 365 -34.46 -10.29 28.39
C PRO A 365 -35.28 -10.27 27.10
N ALA A 366 -34.62 -10.33 25.94
CA ALA A 366 -35.22 -10.35 24.61
C ALA A 366 -35.36 -11.76 24.03
N ASN A 367 -35.14 -12.80 24.85
CA ASN A 367 -35.26 -14.19 24.43
C ASN A 367 -36.73 -14.53 24.12
N GLN A 368 -36.99 -15.12 22.96
CA GLN A 368 -38.34 -15.44 22.51
C GLN A 368 -38.55 -16.94 22.29
N ALA A 369 -37.48 -17.70 22.05
CA ALA A 369 -37.52 -19.14 21.89
C ALA A 369 -36.20 -19.80 22.32
N ILE A 370 -36.18 -21.13 22.34
CA ILE A 370 -34.94 -21.90 22.28
C ILE A 370 -34.96 -22.81 21.05
N ALA A 371 -33.81 -22.94 20.40
CA ALA A 371 -33.62 -23.78 19.24
C ALA A 371 -32.86 -25.07 19.59
N VAL A 372 -33.31 -26.17 19.00
CA VAL A 372 -32.68 -27.50 19.06
C VAL A 372 -32.54 -28.06 17.65
N HIS A 373 -31.68 -29.06 17.45
CA HIS A 373 -31.62 -29.77 16.18
C HIS A 373 -32.38 -31.10 16.29
N SER A 374 -33.34 -31.36 15.41
CA SER A 374 -34.27 -32.50 15.51
C SER A 374 -33.56 -33.85 15.55
N ASP A 375 -32.48 -33.98 14.76
CA ASP A 375 -31.70 -35.21 14.63
C ASP A 375 -30.51 -35.31 15.61
N LEU A 376 -30.24 -34.27 16.41
CA LEU A 376 -29.19 -34.36 17.43
C LEU A 376 -29.67 -35.20 18.62
N GLY A 377 -28.75 -35.97 19.18
CA GLY A 377 -28.95 -36.71 20.43
C GLY A 377 -28.78 -35.79 21.65
N TYR A 378 -29.68 -35.91 22.62
CA TYR A 378 -29.68 -35.18 23.87
C TYR A 378 -29.74 -36.15 25.06
N VAL A 379 -29.19 -35.74 26.18
CA VAL A 379 -29.15 -36.52 27.42
C VAL A 379 -29.91 -35.80 28.53
N LEU A 380 -30.60 -36.60 29.33
CA LEU A 380 -31.28 -36.17 30.55
C LEU A 380 -30.36 -36.41 31.74
N VAL A 381 -29.94 -35.34 32.40
CA VAL A 381 -28.97 -35.37 33.50
C VAL A 381 -29.66 -34.95 34.79
N GLN A 382 -29.81 -35.87 35.74
CA GLN A 382 -30.46 -35.61 37.03
C GLN A 382 -29.42 -35.29 38.11
N GLU A 383 -29.65 -34.24 38.90
CA GLU A 383 -28.86 -33.97 40.11
C GLU A 383 -29.08 -35.07 41.17
N THR A 384 -28.02 -35.54 41.85
CA THR A 384 -28.06 -36.69 42.78
C THR A 384 -28.69 -36.39 44.14
N LYS A 385 -29.03 -35.12 44.43
CA LYS A 385 -29.76 -34.72 45.63
C LYS A 385 -31.21 -35.22 45.58
N ALA A 386 -31.81 -35.53 46.74
CA ALA A 386 -33.20 -35.96 46.81
C ALA A 386 -34.13 -34.87 46.23
N GLY A 387 -34.93 -35.23 45.20
CA GLY A 387 -35.76 -34.27 44.45
C GLY A 387 -34.98 -33.39 43.45
N GLY A 388 -33.78 -33.80 43.03
CA GLY A 388 -32.93 -33.05 42.11
C GLY A 388 -33.55 -32.80 40.73
N ASP A 389 -33.32 -31.59 40.20
CA ASP A 389 -33.77 -31.16 38.88
C ASP A 389 -33.12 -32.01 37.77
N VAL A 390 -33.82 -32.16 36.65
CA VAL A 390 -33.34 -32.81 35.44
C VAL A 390 -32.95 -31.75 34.42
N MET A 391 -31.76 -31.88 33.84
CA MET A 391 -31.22 -30.97 32.83
C MET A 391 -31.12 -31.66 31.47
N VAL A 392 -31.51 -30.93 30.43
CA VAL A 392 -31.38 -31.36 29.02
C VAL A 392 -30.19 -30.65 28.38
N VAL A 393 -29.24 -31.43 27.88
CA VAL A 393 -28.08 -30.97 27.09
C VAL A 393 -27.83 -31.92 25.93
N ALA A 394 -27.23 -31.44 24.84
CA ALA A 394 -26.82 -32.32 23.76
C ALA A 394 -25.76 -33.31 24.26
N GLU A 395 -25.86 -34.57 23.82
CA GLU A 395 -25.01 -35.66 24.29
C GLU A 395 -23.52 -35.35 24.07
N ALA A 396 -23.18 -34.88 22.86
CA ALA A 396 -21.83 -34.47 22.50
C ALA A 396 -21.30 -33.26 23.29
N CYS A 397 -22.19 -32.46 23.91
CA CYS A 397 -21.81 -31.31 24.72
C CYS A 397 -21.68 -31.64 26.22
N LEU A 398 -22.03 -32.86 26.65
CA LEU A 398 -22.08 -33.24 28.06
C LEU A 398 -20.74 -33.05 28.78
N ASP A 399 -19.63 -33.47 28.15
CA ASP A 399 -18.28 -33.34 28.73
C ASP A 399 -17.92 -31.88 29.02
N ARG A 400 -18.36 -30.94 28.16
CA ARG A 400 -18.18 -29.51 28.38
C ARG A 400 -19.02 -29.00 29.54
N CYS A 401 -20.22 -29.56 29.68
CA CYS A 401 -21.16 -29.22 30.75
C CYS A 401 -20.75 -29.77 32.12
N ARG A 402 -19.93 -30.83 32.19
CA ARG A 402 -19.40 -31.41 33.44
C ARG A 402 -18.69 -30.39 34.34
N LYS A 403 -18.15 -29.30 33.78
CA LYS A 403 -17.52 -28.22 34.55
C LYS A 403 -18.46 -27.57 35.57
N PHE A 404 -19.75 -27.49 35.25
CA PHE A 404 -20.80 -26.97 36.16
C PHE A 404 -21.80 -28.05 36.58
N LEU A 405 -21.55 -29.30 36.17
CA LEU A 405 -22.23 -30.52 36.62
C LEU A 405 -21.18 -31.45 37.25
N PRO A 406 -20.61 -31.12 38.43
CA PRO A 406 -19.45 -31.79 38.99
C PRO A 406 -19.64 -33.31 39.14
N GLU A 407 -18.55 -34.05 38.97
CA GLU A 407 -18.53 -35.51 39.04
C GLU A 407 -19.07 -36.03 40.39
N GLY A 408 -19.98 -37.01 40.35
CA GLY A 408 -20.66 -37.55 41.55
C GLY A 408 -21.91 -36.76 42.00
N THR A 409 -22.19 -35.59 41.39
CA THR A 409 -23.39 -34.78 41.70
C THR A 409 -24.52 -34.92 40.70
N THR A 410 -24.31 -35.66 39.61
CA THR A 410 -25.30 -35.89 38.56
C THR A 410 -25.26 -37.33 38.02
N ARG A 411 -26.39 -37.83 37.50
CA ARG A 411 -26.50 -39.12 36.82
C ARG A 411 -27.30 -38.96 35.52
N ILE A 412 -26.88 -39.66 34.47
CA ILE A 412 -27.66 -39.74 33.22
C ILE A 412 -28.86 -40.66 33.49
N ILE A 413 -30.07 -40.17 33.20
CA ILE A 413 -31.32 -40.91 33.42
C ILE A 413 -32.02 -41.30 32.12
N GLY A 414 -31.56 -40.81 30.96
CA GLY A 414 -32.12 -41.15 29.66
C GLY A 414 -31.45 -40.41 28.51
N HIS A 415 -31.67 -40.94 27.29
CA HIS A 415 -31.28 -40.33 26.02
C HIS A 415 -32.54 -40.04 25.21
N ILE A 416 -32.58 -38.88 24.57
CA ILE A 416 -33.70 -38.42 23.74
C ILE A 416 -33.14 -37.84 22.43
N GLN A 417 -33.99 -37.71 21.42
CA GLN A 417 -33.70 -36.96 20.19
C GLN A 417 -34.31 -35.57 20.26
N GLY A 418 -33.70 -34.59 19.59
CA GLY A 418 -34.18 -33.20 19.61
C GLY A 418 -35.65 -33.04 19.19
N ARG A 419 -36.15 -33.90 18.28
CA ARG A 419 -37.57 -33.90 17.88
C ARG A 419 -38.55 -34.12 19.04
N GLU A 420 -38.11 -34.78 20.12
CA GLU A 420 -38.94 -35.06 21.30
C GLU A 420 -39.12 -33.83 22.19
N LEU A 421 -38.37 -32.74 21.94
CA LEU A 421 -38.48 -31.46 22.63
C LEU A 421 -39.42 -30.46 21.94
N LEU A 422 -39.82 -30.73 20.68
CA LEU A 422 -40.52 -29.75 19.83
C LEU A 422 -41.96 -29.45 20.26
N ASP A 423 -42.59 -30.33 21.04
CA ASP A 423 -43.92 -30.08 21.63
C ASP A 423 -43.86 -29.52 23.06
N SER A 424 -42.64 -29.23 23.55
CA SER A 424 -42.42 -28.60 24.84
C SER A 424 -42.32 -27.08 24.70
N SER A 425 -42.50 -26.38 25.81
CA SER A 425 -42.22 -24.94 25.93
C SER A 425 -41.38 -24.70 27.18
N TYR A 426 -40.93 -23.46 27.43
CA TYR A 426 -40.12 -23.15 28.63
C TYR A 426 -40.53 -21.83 29.26
N ARG A 427 -40.23 -21.67 30.55
CA ARG A 427 -40.45 -20.42 31.29
C ARG A 427 -39.33 -19.44 31.00
N HIS A 428 -39.69 -18.25 30.53
CA HIS A 428 -38.74 -17.22 30.13
C HIS A 428 -37.74 -16.89 31.26
N PRO A 429 -36.42 -16.72 30.99
CA PRO A 429 -35.37 -16.54 32.00
C PRO A 429 -35.55 -15.33 32.92
N VAL A 430 -36.06 -14.22 32.38
CA VAL A 430 -36.17 -12.92 33.09
C VAL A 430 -37.62 -12.57 33.44
N TRP A 431 -38.53 -12.56 32.45
CA TRP A 431 -39.95 -12.27 32.66
C TRP A 431 -40.70 -13.41 33.35
N GLU A 432 -41.19 -13.18 34.57
CA GLU A 432 -42.05 -14.12 35.28
C GLU A 432 -43.39 -14.33 34.55
N GLY A 433 -43.94 -15.55 34.64
CA GLY A 433 -45.23 -15.90 34.02
C GLY A 433 -45.20 -16.09 32.50
N ARG A 434 -44.15 -15.65 31.79
CA ARG A 434 -44.03 -15.81 30.34
C ARG A 434 -43.51 -17.21 29.97
N THR A 435 -44.18 -17.83 28.99
CA THR A 435 -43.79 -19.12 28.41
C THR A 435 -43.44 -18.94 26.94
N CYS A 436 -42.39 -19.61 26.47
CA CYS A 436 -41.80 -19.47 25.14
C CYS A 436 -41.63 -20.85 24.46
N PRO A 437 -41.71 -20.94 23.12
CA PRO A 437 -41.65 -22.20 22.39
C PRO A 437 -40.24 -22.78 22.27
N VAL A 438 -40.18 -24.09 22.01
CA VAL A 438 -38.99 -24.81 21.53
C VAL A 438 -39.20 -25.15 20.06
N PHE A 439 -38.22 -24.88 19.19
CA PHE A 439 -38.33 -25.27 17.79
C PHE A 439 -37.03 -25.80 17.21
N HIS A 440 -37.13 -26.36 16.00
CA HIS A 440 -35.99 -26.85 15.25
C HIS A 440 -35.26 -25.71 14.53
N ALA A 441 -33.93 -25.69 14.57
CA ALA A 441 -33.13 -24.87 13.67
C ALA A 441 -31.85 -25.58 13.21
N ASP A 442 -31.55 -25.50 11.91
CA ASP A 442 -30.43 -26.19 11.25
C ASP A 442 -29.05 -25.69 11.70
N HIS A 443 -28.94 -24.43 12.14
CA HIS A 443 -27.67 -23.84 12.59
C HIS A 443 -27.25 -24.32 13.99
N VAL A 444 -28.10 -25.07 14.70
CA VAL A 444 -27.75 -25.62 16.02
C VAL A 444 -26.84 -26.84 15.83
N THR A 445 -25.60 -26.73 16.32
CA THR A 445 -24.59 -27.81 16.27
C THR A 445 -24.12 -28.23 17.66
N SER A 446 -23.33 -29.31 17.74
CA SER A 446 -22.70 -29.79 18.98
C SER A 446 -21.30 -29.21 19.24
N ASP A 447 -20.80 -28.32 18.38
CA ASP A 447 -19.41 -27.87 18.40
C ASP A 447 -19.12 -26.84 19.52
N ALA A 448 -20.17 -26.14 19.99
CA ALA A 448 -20.07 -25.13 21.04
C ALA A 448 -21.31 -25.10 21.96
N GLY A 449 -21.13 -24.59 23.17
CA GLY A 449 -22.20 -24.44 24.16
C GLY A 449 -22.76 -25.77 24.67
N THR A 450 -24.09 -25.90 24.64
CA THR A 450 -24.87 -26.99 25.23
C THR A 450 -25.69 -27.77 24.20
N GLY A 451 -25.67 -27.37 22.92
CA GLY A 451 -26.57 -27.86 21.87
C GLY A 451 -28.04 -27.43 22.02
N VAL A 452 -28.32 -26.50 22.94
CA VAL A 452 -29.59 -25.78 23.06
C VAL A 452 -29.28 -24.28 23.00
N VAL A 453 -29.80 -23.60 21.99
CA VAL A 453 -29.47 -22.20 21.71
C VAL A 453 -30.63 -21.31 22.09
N HIS A 454 -30.37 -20.25 22.85
CA HIS A 454 -31.39 -19.24 23.16
C HIS A 454 -31.54 -18.31 21.96
N MET A 455 -32.78 -17.94 21.62
CA MET A 455 -33.08 -17.17 20.41
C MET A 455 -33.62 -15.79 20.80
N ALA A 456 -32.89 -14.74 20.43
CA ALA A 456 -33.27 -13.35 20.56
C ALA A 456 -33.27 -12.69 19.17
N PRO A 457 -34.37 -12.80 18.39
CA PRO A 457 -34.39 -12.42 16.97
C PRO A 457 -34.18 -10.92 16.71
N ALA A 458 -34.22 -10.06 17.73
CA ALA A 458 -33.82 -8.66 17.60
C ALA A 458 -32.28 -8.47 17.63
N HIS A 459 -31.52 -9.49 18.04
CA HIS A 459 -30.10 -9.39 18.36
C HIS A 459 -29.24 -10.52 17.76
N GLY A 460 -29.80 -11.36 16.88
CA GLY A 460 -29.08 -12.39 16.15
C GLY A 460 -29.68 -12.60 14.75
N LEU A 461 -28.85 -12.68 13.71
CA LEU A 461 -29.33 -12.83 12.33
C LEU A 461 -29.86 -14.25 12.08
N GLU A 462 -29.14 -15.26 12.56
CA GLU A 462 -29.61 -16.66 12.54
C GLU A 462 -30.89 -16.82 13.37
N ASP A 463 -30.94 -16.16 14.54
CA ASP A 463 -32.12 -16.09 15.39
C ASP A 463 -33.32 -15.51 14.64
N TYR A 464 -33.11 -14.40 13.93
CA TYR A 464 -34.14 -13.75 13.12
C TYR A 464 -34.67 -14.69 12.04
N HIS A 465 -33.78 -15.31 11.25
CA HIS A 465 -34.20 -16.21 10.18
C HIS A 465 -34.96 -17.43 10.70
N ALA A 466 -34.48 -18.06 11.78
CA ALA A 466 -35.13 -19.22 12.36
C ALA A 466 -36.49 -18.87 13.00
N CYS A 467 -36.57 -17.76 13.75
CA CYS A 467 -37.83 -17.28 14.32
C CYS A 467 -38.84 -16.91 13.22
N ALA A 468 -38.40 -16.20 12.18
CA ALA A 468 -39.25 -15.80 11.06
C ALA A 468 -39.79 -17.00 10.27
N ALA A 469 -38.96 -18.03 10.04
CA ALA A 469 -39.38 -19.28 9.41
C ALA A 469 -40.46 -20.04 10.22
N ASN A 470 -40.50 -19.82 11.53
CA ASN A 470 -41.52 -20.35 12.44
C ASN A 470 -42.68 -19.37 12.69
N GLY A 471 -42.82 -18.31 11.88
CA GLY A 471 -43.92 -17.35 11.94
C GLY A 471 -43.86 -16.39 13.14
N MET A 472 -42.72 -16.28 13.82
CA MET A 472 -42.56 -15.38 14.97
C MET A 472 -42.20 -13.96 14.53
N GLN A 473 -42.72 -12.97 15.27
CA GLN A 473 -42.45 -11.56 15.04
C GLN A 473 -41.29 -11.06 15.93
N ILE A 474 -40.64 -9.97 15.52
CA ILE A 474 -39.59 -9.32 16.34
C ILE A 474 -40.25 -8.36 17.32
N ASP A 475 -40.77 -8.90 18.42
CA ASP A 475 -41.57 -8.11 19.38
C ASP A 475 -40.74 -7.54 20.54
N LEU A 476 -39.51 -8.03 20.75
CA LEU A 476 -38.65 -7.64 21.89
C LEU A 476 -37.35 -6.98 21.46
N ASN A 477 -37.42 -5.81 20.83
CA ASN A 477 -36.25 -4.96 20.66
C ASN A 477 -36.09 -4.02 21.86
N LEU A 478 -35.46 -4.52 22.91
CA LEU A 478 -35.41 -3.85 24.22
C LEU A 478 -34.27 -2.86 24.36
N VAL A 479 -33.50 -2.59 23.29
CA VAL A 479 -32.32 -1.71 23.33
C VAL A 479 -32.49 -0.55 22.36
N ASP A 480 -32.15 0.66 22.81
CA ASP A 480 -32.24 1.90 22.03
C ASP A 480 -31.01 2.14 21.14
N ASN A 481 -31.00 3.25 20.41
CA ASN A 481 -29.93 3.64 19.49
C ASN A 481 -28.58 3.88 20.19
N THR A 482 -28.57 4.14 21.50
CA THR A 482 -27.37 4.39 22.31
C THR A 482 -26.83 3.14 22.98
N GLY A 483 -27.48 1.98 22.77
CA GLY A 483 -27.09 0.71 23.40
C GLY A 483 -27.60 0.58 24.83
N ARG A 484 -28.65 1.34 25.22
CA ARG A 484 -29.28 1.27 26.54
C ARG A 484 -30.63 0.59 26.47
N TYR A 485 -31.04 -0.08 27.55
CA TYR A 485 -32.36 -0.69 27.59
C TYR A 485 -33.49 0.36 27.54
N THR A 486 -34.53 0.07 26.76
CA THR A 486 -35.76 0.87 26.65
C THR A 486 -36.64 0.68 27.89
N GLN A 487 -37.71 1.47 28.01
CA GLN A 487 -38.69 1.30 29.08
C GLN A 487 -39.36 -0.08 29.06
N ASP A 488 -39.52 -0.66 27.86
CA ASP A 488 -40.11 -1.99 27.66
C ASP A 488 -39.28 -3.12 28.27
N ALA A 489 -38.02 -2.87 28.65
CA ALA A 489 -37.18 -3.82 29.36
C ALA A 489 -37.54 -3.97 30.86
N GLY A 490 -38.43 -3.10 31.37
CA GLY A 490 -38.84 -3.03 32.77
C GLY A 490 -37.91 -2.18 33.65
N ASP A 491 -38.44 -1.75 34.81
CA ASP A 491 -37.79 -0.79 35.73
C ASP A 491 -36.39 -1.22 36.19
N ALA A 492 -36.15 -2.53 36.29
CA ALA A 492 -34.86 -3.07 36.72
C ALA A 492 -33.74 -2.86 35.69
N LEU A 493 -34.09 -2.73 34.40
CA LEU A 493 -33.13 -2.66 33.29
C LEU A 493 -33.13 -1.31 32.58
N GLN A 494 -34.26 -0.59 32.58
CA GLN A 494 -34.44 0.66 31.84
C GLN A 494 -33.26 1.64 32.03
N GLY A 495 -32.74 2.16 30.92
CA GLY A 495 -31.67 3.16 30.89
C GLY A 495 -30.25 2.61 31.17
N LEU A 496 -30.10 1.36 31.61
CA LEU A 496 -28.79 0.73 31.78
C LEU A 496 -28.15 0.40 30.42
N GLU A 497 -26.83 0.56 30.33
CA GLU A 497 -26.06 0.15 29.14
C GLU A 497 -26.08 -1.37 29.01
N ALA A 498 -26.64 -1.89 27.91
CA ALA A 498 -26.95 -3.31 27.75
C ALA A 498 -25.70 -4.20 27.90
N MET A 499 -24.62 -3.92 27.17
CA MET A 499 -23.37 -4.70 27.24
C MET A 499 -22.54 -4.47 28.52
N GLY A 500 -22.91 -3.48 29.34
CA GLY A 500 -22.20 -3.09 30.56
C GLY A 500 -23.01 -3.38 31.83
N ALA A 501 -23.52 -2.32 32.45
CA ALA A 501 -24.29 -2.41 33.70
C ALA A 501 -25.57 -3.25 33.55
N GLY A 502 -26.23 -3.19 32.40
CA GLY A 502 -27.43 -3.95 32.10
C GLY A 502 -27.17 -5.46 32.06
N GLY A 503 -26.10 -5.89 31.39
CA GLY A 503 -25.69 -7.29 31.37
C GLY A 503 -25.38 -7.83 32.78
N LYS A 504 -24.74 -7.03 33.64
CA LYS A 504 -24.54 -7.38 35.06
C LYS A 504 -25.85 -7.52 35.80
N LYS A 505 -26.81 -6.60 35.58
CA LYS A 505 -28.12 -6.67 36.22
C LYS A 505 -28.92 -7.91 35.80
N VAL A 506 -28.81 -8.33 34.53
CA VAL A 506 -29.39 -9.60 34.08
C VAL A 506 -28.79 -10.79 34.83
N LEU A 507 -27.49 -10.80 35.12
CA LEU A 507 -26.87 -11.86 35.92
C LEU A 507 -27.44 -11.92 37.35
N GLU A 508 -27.64 -10.75 37.98
CA GLU A 508 -28.27 -10.67 39.31
C GLU A 508 -29.69 -11.26 39.28
N LEU A 509 -30.51 -10.90 38.28
CA LEU A 509 -31.87 -11.43 38.12
C LEU A 509 -31.87 -12.96 37.91
N LEU A 510 -30.90 -13.49 37.15
CA LEU A 510 -30.76 -14.94 36.97
C LEU A 510 -30.30 -15.66 38.25
N GLN A 511 -29.49 -15.01 39.09
CA GLN A 511 -29.07 -15.55 40.39
C GLN A 511 -30.23 -15.55 41.39
N GLU A 512 -30.97 -14.44 41.48
CA GLU A 512 -32.18 -14.30 42.31
C GLU A 512 -33.23 -15.36 41.94
N GLY A 513 -33.40 -15.65 40.65
CA GLY A 513 -34.28 -16.70 40.15
C GLY A 513 -33.73 -18.13 40.22
N ASN A 514 -32.53 -18.34 40.77
CA ASN A 514 -31.81 -19.63 40.80
C ASN A 514 -31.69 -20.30 39.41
N ARG A 515 -31.47 -19.48 38.36
CA ARG A 515 -31.36 -19.91 36.95
C ARG A 515 -29.93 -19.93 36.44
N LEU A 516 -29.01 -19.17 37.05
CA LEU A 516 -27.60 -19.15 36.65
C LEU A 516 -26.87 -20.40 37.17
N LEU A 517 -26.31 -21.22 36.28
CA LEU A 517 -25.53 -22.40 36.63
C LEU A 517 -24.05 -22.08 36.83
N GLN A 518 -23.49 -21.33 35.89
CA GLN A 518 -22.06 -21.05 35.84
C GLN A 518 -21.82 -19.74 35.11
N GLN A 519 -20.77 -19.04 35.53
CA GLN A 519 -20.26 -17.83 34.92
C GLN A 519 -18.74 -17.91 34.77
N GLU A 520 -18.21 -17.55 33.61
CA GLU A 520 -16.77 -17.50 33.34
C GLU A 520 -16.39 -16.37 32.39
N ALA A 521 -15.12 -15.96 32.42
CA ALA A 521 -14.56 -15.03 31.46
C ALA A 521 -14.18 -15.77 30.18
N PHE A 522 -14.60 -15.25 29.02
CA PHE A 522 -14.38 -15.86 27.72
C PHE A 522 -13.65 -14.91 26.78
N GLN A 523 -12.39 -15.23 26.46
CA GLN A 523 -11.59 -14.48 25.50
C GLN A 523 -11.84 -14.99 24.08
N HIS A 524 -12.19 -14.08 23.18
CA HIS A 524 -12.43 -14.38 21.78
C HIS A 524 -12.27 -13.13 20.92
N ARG A 525 -12.31 -13.28 19.60
CA ARG A 525 -12.30 -12.15 18.67
C ARG A 525 -13.71 -11.60 18.53
N TYR A 526 -13.91 -10.35 18.92
CA TYR A 526 -15.22 -9.68 18.88
C TYR A 526 -15.23 -8.57 17.84
N PRO A 527 -16.36 -8.33 17.14
CA PRO A 527 -16.47 -7.24 16.20
C PRO A 527 -16.48 -5.88 16.90
N LEU A 528 -15.66 -4.97 16.39
CA LEU A 528 -15.50 -3.60 16.85
C LEU A 528 -15.79 -2.64 15.70
N ASP A 529 -16.27 -1.45 16.06
CA ASP A 529 -16.38 -0.32 15.13
C ASP A 529 -14.96 0.07 14.68
N TRP A 530 -14.69 0.00 13.38
CA TRP A 530 -13.38 0.28 12.81
C TRP A 530 -12.83 1.68 13.13
N ARG A 531 -13.69 2.64 13.49
CA ARG A 531 -13.27 4.01 13.83
C ARG A 531 -13.17 4.22 15.33
N THR A 532 -14.21 3.90 16.07
CA THR A 532 -14.21 4.17 17.52
C THR A 532 -13.44 3.11 18.31
N LYS A 533 -13.16 1.95 17.69
CA LYS A 533 -12.56 0.76 18.31
C LYS A 533 -13.36 0.23 19.51
N LYS A 534 -14.66 0.54 19.57
CA LYS A 534 -15.57 0.09 20.62
C LYS A 534 -16.41 -1.11 20.15
N PRO A 535 -16.88 -1.98 21.06
CA PRO A 535 -17.75 -3.11 20.72
C PRO A 535 -19.03 -2.66 20.01
N ILE A 536 -19.42 -3.44 18.99
CA ILE A 536 -20.71 -3.28 18.31
C ILE A 536 -21.70 -4.33 18.81
N MET A 537 -22.97 -4.18 18.46
CA MET A 537 -24.01 -5.17 18.78
C MET A 537 -24.88 -5.44 17.56
N LEU A 538 -25.49 -6.62 17.50
CA LEU A 538 -26.57 -6.86 16.56
C LEU A 538 -27.86 -6.30 17.16
N ARG A 539 -28.55 -5.47 16.38
CA ARG A 539 -29.81 -4.85 16.80
C ARG A 539 -30.75 -4.70 15.62
N ALA A 540 -32.00 -5.09 15.81
CA ALA A 540 -33.04 -4.91 14.81
C ALA A 540 -33.31 -3.43 14.60
N THR A 541 -33.17 -2.97 13.36
CA THR A 541 -33.55 -1.61 12.97
C THR A 541 -34.17 -1.67 11.59
N GLN A 542 -34.98 -0.65 11.28
CA GLN A 542 -35.57 -0.52 9.95
C GLN A 542 -34.50 0.07 9.02
N GLN A 543 -34.10 -0.67 8.00
CA GLN A 543 -33.03 -0.29 7.07
C GLN A 543 -33.42 -0.59 5.63
N TRP A 544 -32.75 0.07 4.69
CA TRP A 544 -32.83 -0.19 3.26
C TRP A 544 -31.77 -1.21 2.85
N PHE A 545 -32.21 -2.27 2.17
CA PHE A 545 -31.35 -3.35 1.69
C PHE A 545 -31.46 -3.49 0.17
N ALA A 546 -30.33 -3.46 -0.52
CA ALA A 546 -30.26 -3.86 -1.92
C ALA A 546 -30.10 -5.39 -2.01
N GLN A 547 -31.02 -6.05 -2.70
CA GLN A 547 -31.00 -7.48 -3.01
C GLN A 547 -29.96 -7.72 -4.11
N LEU A 548 -29.01 -8.61 -3.85
CA LEU A 548 -27.92 -8.91 -4.78
C LEU A 548 -28.12 -10.23 -5.53
N GLN A 549 -29.06 -11.08 -5.10
CA GLN A 549 -29.25 -12.42 -5.67
C GLN A 549 -29.45 -12.40 -7.19
N ASP A 550 -30.30 -11.50 -7.67
CA ASP A 550 -30.66 -11.42 -9.08
C ASP A 550 -29.52 -10.95 -9.99
N ILE A 551 -28.52 -10.26 -9.41
CA ILE A 551 -27.36 -9.74 -10.15
C ILE A 551 -26.06 -10.53 -9.90
N LYS A 552 -26.06 -11.43 -8.92
CA LYS A 552 -24.86 -12.16 -8.47
C LYS A 552 -24.24 -13.00 -9.58
N HIS A 553 -25.07 -13.74 -10.30
CA HIS A 553 -24.61 -14.54 -11.44
C HIS A 553 -24.03 -13.66 -12.56
N ALA A 554 -24.70 -12.56 -12.88
CA ALA A 554 -24.22 -11.60 -13.88
C ALA A 554 -22.89 -10.95 -13.46
N ALA A 555 -22.74 -10.60 -12.18
CA ALA A 555 -21.50 -10.04 -11.65
C ALA A 555 -20.33 -11.03 -11.70
N LEU A 556 -20.58 -12.31 -11.38
CA LEU A 556 -19.56 -13.37 -11.49
C LEU A 556 -19.16 -13.60 -12.95
N ALA A 557 -20.12 -13.70 -13.87
CA ALA A 557 -19.83 -13.84 -15.29
C ALA A 557 -19.07 -12.63 -15.88
N ALA A 558 -19.38 -11.42 -15.44
CA ALA A 558 -18.66 -10.22 -15.86
C ALA A 558 -17.19 -10.24 -15.41
N LEU A 559 -16.87 -10.87 -14.27
CA LEU A 559 -15.50 -11.00 -13.78
C LEU A 559 -14.65 -11.96 -14.62
N ASP A 560 -15.23 -12.89 -15.37
CA ASP A 560 -14.47 -13.85 -16.19
C ASP A 560 -13.60 -13.14 -17.24
N ASN A 561 -14.04 -11.98 -17.72
CA ASN A 561 -13.32 -11.15 -18.70
C ASN A 561 -12.38 -10.11 -18.08
N VAL A 562 -12.24 -10.09 -16.76
CA VAL A 562 -11.36 -9.14 -16.04
C VAL A 562 -10.02 -9.80 -15.76
N GLN A 563 -8.92 -9.11 -16.03
CA GLN A 563 -7.57 -9.54 -15.62
C GLN A 563 -7.30 -9.09 -14.18
N LEU A 564 -6.81 -10.00 -13.31
CA LEU A 564 -6.48 -9.67 -11.93
C LEU A 564 -4.99 -9.83 -11.68
N VAL A 565 -4.36 -8.80 -11.10
CA VAL A 565 -2.93 -8.75 -10.81
C VAL A 565 -2.76 -8.53 -9.30
N PRO A 566 -2.42 -9.56 -8.52
CA PRO A 566 -2.17 -10.95 -8.92
C PRO A 566 -3.46 -11.77 -9.10
N GLU A 567 -3.37 -12.92 -9.79
CA GLU A 567 -4.52 -13.76 -10.14
C GLU A 567 -5.30 -14.28 -8.91
N GLN A 568 -4.64 -14.43 -7.75
CA GLN A 568 -5.33 -14.85 -6.51
C GLN A 568 -6.43 -13.87 -6.08
N GLY A 569 -6.40 -12.61 -6.55
CA GLY A 569 -7.48 -11.66 -6.34
C GLY A 569 -8.84 -12.16 -6.81
N ARG A 570 -8.88 -13.05 -7.83
CA ARG A 570 -10.12 -13.60 -8.40
C ARG A 570 -10.89 -14.42 -7.39
N THR A 571 -10.21 -15.37 -6.74
CA THR A 571 -10.81 -16.20 -5.70
C THR A 571 -11.33 -15.35 -4.54
N ARG A 572 -10.57 -14.31 -4.16
CA ARG A 572 -10.98 -13.39 -3.08
C ARG A 572 -12.23 -12.59 -3.45
N LEU A 573 -12.29 -11.97 -4.62
CA LEU A 573 -13.46 -11.18 -5.04
C LEU A 573 -14.69 -12.08 -5.27
N SER A 574 -14.51 -13.23 -5.93
CA SER A 574 -15.61 -14.15 -6.26
C SER A 574 -16.20 -14.81 -5.01
N SER A 575 -15.37 -15.24 -4.04
CA SER A 575 -15.86 -15.81 -2.77
C SER A 575 -16.66 -14.79 -1.95
N MET A 576 -16.20 -13.53 -1.90
CA MET A 576 -16.90 -12.46 -1.18
C MET A 576 -18.23 -12.10 -1.85
N LEU A 577 -18.29 -12.11 -3.19
CA LEU A 577 -19.56 -11.97 -3.92
C LEU A 577 -20.49 -13.15 -3.65
N GLY A 578 -19.94 -14.38 -3.60
CA GLY A 578 -20.66 -15.62 -3.35
C GLY A 578 -21.36 -15.70 -1.98
N LEU A 579 -20.85 -15.02 -0.96
CA LEU A 579 -21.40 -15.05 0.41
C LEU A 579 -22.40 -13.93 0.69
N ARG A 580 -22.52 -12.94 -0.21
CA ARG A 580 -23.27 -11.71 0.05
C ARG A 580 -24.57 -11.69 -0.73
N ASP A 581 -25.68 -11.82 0.00
CA ASP A 581 -27.01 -11.89 -0.60
C ASP A 581 -27.74 -10.55 -0.60
N GLU A 582 -27.44 -9.70 0.38
CA GLU A 582 -28.02 -8.36 0.54
C GLU A 582 -26.95 -7.35 0.95
N TRP A 583 -27.19 -6.08 0.62
CA TRP A 583 -26.37 -4.95 1.06
C TRP A 583 -27.22 -3.95 1.82
N CYS A 584 -26.93 -3.76 3.11
CA CYS A 584 -27.48 -2.65 3.90
C CYS A 584 -26.92 -1.30 3.41
N VAL A 585 -27.73 -0.57 2.65
CA VAL A 585 -27.33 0.65 1.92
C VAL A 585 -27.69 1.93 2.67
N SER A 586 -28.48 1.86 3.74
CA SER A 586 -28.84 3.03 4.56
C SER A 586 -27.91 3.25 5.75
N ARG A 587 -27.79 4.51 6.17
CA ARG A 587 -27.06 4.99 7.34
C ARG A 587 -27.85 6.08 8.05
N GLN A 588 -27.86 6.07 9.38
CA GLN A 588 -28.60 7.03 10.22
C GLN A 588 -27.73 8.26 10.48
N ARG A 589 -27.34 8.91 9.39
CA ARG A 589 -26.36 10.00 9.35
C ARG A 589 -26.86 11.14 8.52
N VAL A 590 -26.24 12.29 8.73
CA VAL A 590 -26.61 13.52 8.03
C VAL A 590 -25.59 13.90 6.97
N TRP A 591 -24.32 13.48 7.10
CA TRP A 591 -23.29 13.73 6.10
C TRP A 591 -23.12 12.57 5.12
N GLY A 592 -23.92 12.63 4.05
CA GLY A 592 -23.89 11.72 2.91
C GLY A 592 -24.99 12.07 1.92
N VAL A 593 -25.08 11.32 0.83
CA VAL A 593 -26.16 11.48 -0.15
C VAL A 593 -27.46 10.92 0.45
N PRO A 594 -28.57 11.68 0.50
CA PRO A 594 -29.81 11.25 1.13
C PRO A 594 -30.46 10.11 0.35
N ILE A 595 -31.13 9.21 1.08
CA ILE A 595 -32.14 8.33 0.48
C ILE A 595 -33.38 9.19 0.26
N ALA A 596 -33.43 9.85 -0.90
CA ALA A 596 -34.38 10.90 -1.23
C ALA A 596 -35.77 10.33 -1.59
N VAL A 597 -36.47 9.79 -0.59
CA VAL A 597 -37.84 9.25 -0.71
C VAL A 597 -38.73 9.72 0.43
N PHE A 598 -40.01 9.89 0.12
CA PHE A 598 -41.09 10.01 1.09
C PHE A 598 -41.76 8.65 1.25
N CYS A 599 -41.93 8.19 2.48
CA CYS A 599 -42.59 6.92 2.79
C CYS A 599 -44.01 7.18 3.28
N ARG A 600 -44.97 6.37 2.87
CA ARG A 600 -46.33 6.43 3.44
C ARG A 600 -46.29 6.05 4.92
N ASP A 601 -47.04 6.75 5.76
CA ASP A 601 -47.06 6.47 7.20
C ASP A 601 -47.81 5.18 7.56
N ASP A 602 -48.77 4.77 6.72
CA ASP A 602 -49.61 3.59 6.92
C ASP A 602 -48.90 2.27 6.56
N THR A 603 -48.18 2.23 5.44
CA THR A 603 -47.49 1.03 4.94
C THR A 603 -45.98 1.06 5.10
N GLY A 604 -45.38 2.24 5.24
CA GLY A 604 -43.93 2.42 5.23
C GLY A 604 -43.29 2.33 3.83
N GLU A 605 -44.09 2.18 2.77
CA GLU A 605 -43.64 2.07 1.38
C GLU A 605 -43.19 3.43 0.82
N ALA A 606 -42.12 3.44 0.02
CA ALA A 606 -41.63 4.65 -0.63
C ALA A 606 -42.47 5.05 -1.85
N HIS A 607 -42.76 6.34 -1.98
CA HIS A 607 -43.36 6.92 -3.18
C HIS A 607 -42.31 7.03 -4.30
N LEU A 608 -42.58 6.42 -5.45
CA LEU A 608 -41.61 6.24 -6.55
C LEU A 608 -42.19 6.49 -7.95
N SER A 609 -43.19 7.39 -8.07
CA SER A 609 -43.72 7.79 -9.38
C SER A 609 -42.61 8.38 -10.26
N SER A 610 -42.67 8.18 -11.58
CA SER A 610 -41.65 8.73 -12.49
C SER A 610 -41.52 10.24 -12.36
N GLU A 611 -42.65 10.94 -12.21
CA GLU A 611 -42.69 12.39 -12.01
C GLU A 611 -41.97 12.83 -10.72
N TYR A 612 -42.18 12.12 -9.60
CA TYR A 612 -41.45 12.39 -8.36
C TYR A 612 -39.94 12.15 -8.52
N VAL A 613 -39.56 11.02 -9.13
CA VAL A 613 -38.14 10.66 -9.33
C VAL A 613 -37.43 11.71 -10.19
N ASP A 614 -38.03 12.12 -11.30
CA ASP A 614 -37.45 13.15 -12.18
C ASP A 614 -37.33 14.50 -11.44
N HIS A 615 -38.36 14.88 -10.67
CA HIS A 615 -38.35 16.10 -9.88
C HIS A 615 -37.23 16.10 -8.83
N ILE A 616 -37.14 15.07 -8.00
CA ILE A 616 -36.16 15.04 -6.90
C ILE A 616 -34.72 14.95 -7.39
N VAL A 617 -34.48 14.20 -8.49
CA VAL A 617 -33.18 14.16 -9.15
C VAL A 617 -32.80 15.54 -9.68
N ASN A 618 -33.72 16.27 -10.28
CA ASN A 618 -33.49 17.63 -10.78
C ASN A 618 -33.23 18.64 -9.63
N VAL A 619 -33.95 18.52 -8.52
CA VAL A 619 -33.71 19.33 -7.31
C VAL A 619 -32.27 19.11 -6.80
N ILE A 620 -31.82 17.86 -6.71
CA ILE A 620 -30.46 17.52 -6.25
C ILE A 620 -29.42 17.99 -7.27
N ALA A 621 -29.66 17.85 -8.58
CA ALA A 621 -28.74 18.34 -9.60
C ALA A 621 -28.54 19.87 -9.52
N THR A 622 -29.61 20.61 -9.19
CA THR A 622 -29.60 22.09 -9.14
C THR A 622 -29.04 22.63 -7.82
N HIS A 623 -29.45 22.03 -6.70
CA HIS A 623 -29.19 22.57 -5.36
C HIS A 623 -28.20 21.73 -4.53
N GLY A 624 -27.79 20.57 -5.03
CA GLY A 624 -27.02 19.57 -4.29
C GLY A 624 -27.85 18.84 -3.24
N SER A 625 -27.25 17.83 -2.62
CA SER A 625 -27.90 17.01 -1.60
C SER A 625 -28.26 17.75 -0.30
N ASP A 626 -27.69 18.94 -0.08
CA ASP A 626 -28.06 19.82 1.04
C ASP A 626 -29.54 20.23 0.96
N ALA A 627 -30.11 20.30 -0.25
CA ALA A 627 -31.51 20.64 -0.49
C ALA A 627 -32.49 19.74 0.27
N TRP A 628 -32.17 18.44 0.42
CA TRP A 628 -32.98 17.50 1.20
C TRP A 628 -33.14 17.93 2.66
N TRP A 629 -32.16 18.64 3.21
CA TRP A 629 -32.16 19.05 4.62
C TRP A 629 -32.57 20.51 4.82
N THR A 630 -32.59 21.33 3.77
CA THR A 630 -32.82 22.77 3.85
C THR A 630 -34.13 23.23 3.23
N LEU A 631 -34.60 22.57 2.17
CA LEU A 631 -35.84 22.94 1.50
C LEU A 631 -37.08 22.45 2.27
N PRO A 632 -38.20 23.19 2.21
CA PRO A 632 -39.50 22.73 2.68
C PRO A 632 -39.95 21.45 1.96
N ASP A 633 -40.72 20.62 2.65
CA ASP A 633 -41.18 19.34 2.09
C ASP A 633 -42.12 19.52 0.89
N ASP A 634 -42.86 20.64 0.81
CA ASP A 634 -43.70 20.97 -0.36
C ASP A 634 -42.88 21.31 -1.63
N GLU A 635 -41.62 21.71 -1.48
CA GLU A 635 -40.71 21.89 -2.62
C GLU A 635 -40.08 20.56 -3.05
N LEU A 636 -39.87 19.63 -2.12
CA LEU A 636 -39.27 18.32 -2.38
C LEU A 636 -40.29 17.29 -2.89
N PHE A 637 -41.53 17.38 -2.43
CA PHE A 637 -42.63 16.50 -2.81
C PHE A 637 -43.94 17.29 -2.90
N PRO A 638 -44.17 18.00 -4.02
CA PRO A 638 -45.35 18.87 -4.19
C PRO A 638 -46.69 18.16 -3.98
N GLU A 639 -47.70 18.90 -3.51
CA GLU A 639 -49.02 18.35 -3.16
C GLU A 639 -49.69 17.57 -4.30
N TYR A 640 -49.53 18.01 -5.55
CA TYR A 640 -50.15 17.34 -6.71
C TYR A 640 -49.57 15.95 -7.00
N MET A 641 -48.39 15.60 -6.45
CA MET A 641 -47.79 14.27 -6.55
C MET A 641 -48.22 13.33 -5.42
N ARG A 642 -48.94 13.86 -4.42
CA ARG A 642 -49.36 13.12 -3.22
C ARG A 642 -50.71 12.45 -3.44
N GLU A 643 -50.88 11.27 -2.87
CA GLU A 643 -52.19 10.61 -2.88
C GLU A 643 -53.14 11.30 -1.88
N PRO A 644 -54.40 11.62 -2.27
CA PRO A 644 -55.36 12.25 -1.38
C PRO A 644 -55.64 11.39 -0.13
N GLY A 645 -55.52 12.01 1.05
CA GLY A 645 -55.82 11.35 2.34
C GLY A 645 -54.70 10.46 2.88
N VAL A 646 -53.54 10.40 2.22
CA VAL A 646 -52.35 9.66 2.66
C VAL A 646 -51.34 10.63 3.25
N THR A 647 -50.78 10.31 4.41
CA THR A 647 -49.69 11.07 5.02
C THR A 647 -48.36 10.41 4.72
N TYR A 648 -47.33 11.24 4.54
CA TYR A 648 -46.00 10.80 4.18
C TYR A 648 -44.95 11.36 5.13
N SER A 649 -44.01 10.52 5.51
CA SER A 649 -42.83 10.87 6.27
C SER A 649 -41.59 10.89 5.39
N LYS A 650 -40.82 11.96 5.51
CA LYS A 650 -39.53 12.13 4.85
C LYS A 650 -38.48 11.18 5.42
N SER A 651 -37.72 10.52 4.56
CA SER A 651 -36.57 9.72 4.98
C SER A 651 -35.48 10.57 5.64
N ALA A 652 -34.98 10.10 6.79
CA ALA A 652 -33.86 10.69 7.51
C ALA A 652 -32.52 9.97 7.25
N ASP A 653 -32.51 8.95 6.40
CA ASP A 653 -31.34 8.13 6.12
C ASP A 653 -30.50 8.70 4.97
N THR A 654 -29.19 8.49 5.04
CA THR A 654 -28.27 8.66 3.91
C THR A 654 -27.80 7.31 3.37
N MET A 655 -27.26 7.32 2.17
CA MET A 655 -26.65 6.15 1.54
C MET A 655 -25.28 5.83 2.14
N ASP A 656 -24.92 4.56 2.06
CA ASP A 656 -23.58 4.03 2.36
C ASP A 656 -22.54 4.67 1.43
N VAL A 657 -21.39 5.08 1.98
CA VAL A 657 -20.27 5.64 1.21
C VAL A 657 -19.67 4.66 0.21
N TRP A 658 -19.85 3.35 0.41
CA TRP A 658 -19.49 2.36 -0.59
C TRP A 658 -20.38 2.45 -1.84
N PHE A 659 -21.61 2.96 -1.71
CA PHE A 659 -22.49 3.28 -2.84
C PHE A 659 -22.02 4.57 -3.52
N ASP A 660 -21.63 5.59 -2.75
CA ASP A 660 -21.04 6.83 -3.27
C ASP A 660 -19.83 6.49 -4.16
N SER A 661 -18.79 5.88 -3.59
CA SER A 661 -17.59 5.50 -4.33
C SER A 661 -17.87 4.44 -5.42
N GLY A 662 -18.80 3.52 -5.17
CA GLY A 662 -19.20 2.49 -6.12
C GLY A 662 -19.78 3.05 -7.42
N THR A 663 -20.45 4.21 -7.37
CA THR A 663 -21.03 4.85 -8.56
C THR A 663 -20.06 5.76 -9.33
N SER A 664 -18.80 5.83 -8.91
CA SER A 664 -17.79 6.71 -9.52
C SER A 664 -17.48 6.40 -10.99
N TRP A 665 -17.71 5.17 -11.45
CA TRP A 665 -17.57 4.81 -12.86
C TRP A 665 -18.48 5.67 -13.76
N ASN A 666 -19.64 6.13 -13.25
CA ASN A 666 -20.53 6.97 -14.03
C ASN A 666 -19.88 8.33 -14.33
N ALA A 667 -19.28 8.95 -13.32
CA ALA A 667 -18.59 10.24 -13.47
C ALA A 667 -17.34 10.15 -14.34
N VAL A 668 -16.56 9.05 -14.22
CA VAL A 668 -15.23 8.94 -14.87
C VAL A 668 -15.30 8.31 -16.26
N THR A 669 -16.10 7.25 -16.47
CA THR A 669 -16.18 6.59 -17.77
C THR A 669 -17.44 6.98 -18.51
N ALA A 670 -18.62 6.75 -17.94
CA ALA A 670 -19.88 6.87 -18.67
C ALA A 670 -20.14 8.27 -19.23
N ARG A 671 -19.81 9.32 -18.46
CA ARG A 671 -20.04 10.71 -18.86
C ARG A 671 -18.94 11.29 -19.74
N ALA A 672 -17.69 10.95 -19.46
CA ALA A 672 -16.55 11.47 -20.20
C ALA A 672 -16.28 10.74 -21.52
N HIS A 673 -16.57 9.43 -21.58
CA HIS A 673 -16.21 8.55 -22.69
C HIS A 673 -17.39 7.77 -23.28
N GLY A 674 -18.60 7.96 -22.75
CA GLY A 674 -19.81 7.25 -23.16
C GLY A 674 -20.13 6.05 -22.26
N ARG A 675 -21.42 5.70 -22.17
CA ARG A 675 -21.95 4.76 -21.16
C ARG A 675 -21.47 3.31 -21.29
N GLU A 676 -20.89 2.94 -22.43
CA GLU A 676 -20.29 1.64 -22.71
C GLU A 676 -18.78 1.60 -22.39
N ALA A 677 -18.17 2.74 -22.07
CA ALA A 677 -16.74 2.81 -21.78
C ALA A 677 -16.39 2.10 -20.46
N THR A 678 -15.37 1.25 -20.54
CA THR A 678 -14.80 0.52 -19.41
C THR A 678 -13.39 1.05 -19.13
N ALA A 679 -13.04 1.25 -17.86
CA ALA A 679 -11.68 1.63 -17.49
C ALA A 679 -10.70 0.51 -17.83
N ASP A 680 -9.52 0.83 -18.36
CA ASP A 680 -8.49 -0.16 -18.61
C ASP A 680 -7.92 -0.70 -17.29
N VAL A 681 -7.72 0.17 -16.30
CA VAL A 681 -7.13 -0.20 -15.00
C VAL A 681 -7.91 0.42 -13.83
N TYR A 682 -8.20 -0.42 -12.84
CA TYR A 682 -8.43 -0.06 -11.45
C TYR A 682 -7.23 -0.54 -10.62
N LEU A 683 -6.62 0.33 -9.79
CA LEU A 683 -5.47 -0.03 -8.95
C LEU A 683 -5.67 0.45 -7.52
N GLU A 684 -5.79 -0.46 -6.55
CA GLU A 684 -5.95 -0.09 -5.13
C GLU A 684 -5.31 -1.10 -4.15
N GLY A 685 -5.39 -0.79 -2.86
CA GLY A 685 -4.97 -1.67 -1.77
C GLY A 685 -5.84 -2.93 -1.65
N SER A 686 -5.28 -3.98 -1.05
CA SER A 686 -5.95 -5.29 -0.90
C SER A 686 -7.27 -5.25 -0.14
N ASP A 687 -7.49 -4.25 0.70
CA ASP A 687 -8.75 -3.97 1.39
C ASP A 687 -9.92 -3.66 0.44
N GLN A 688 -9.64 -3.15 -0.76
CA GLN A 688 -10.68 -2.73 -1.71
C GLN A 688 -11.42 -3.89 -2.39
N HIS A 689 -10.99 -5.14 -2.21
CA HIS A 689 -11.78 -6.33 -2.59
C HIS A 689 -13.12 -6.42 -1.86
N ARG A 690 -13.21 -5.85 -0.66
CA ARG A 690 -14.46 -5.78 0.14
C ARG A 690 -15.09 -4.38 0.10
N GLY A 691 -14.47 -3.46 -0.61
CA GLY A 691 -14.87 -2.07 -0.72
C GLY A 691 -15.12 -1.70 -2.18
N TRP A 692 -14.29 -0.80 -2.70
CA TRP A 692 -14.54 -0.12 -3.96
C TRP A 692 -14.63 -1.03 -5.20
N PHE A 693 -13.82 -2.10 -5.28
CA PHE A 693 -13.91 -3.03 -6.42
C PHE A 693 -15.26 -3.73 -6.47
N GLN A 694 -15.74 -4.19 -5.30
CA GLN A 694 -17.00 -4.89 -5.20
C GLN A 694 -18.18 -3.93 -5.43
N SER A 695 -18.20 -2.76 -4.78
CA SER A 695 -19.30 -1.81 -4.94
C SER A 695 -19.38 -1.23 -6.35
N SER A 696 -18.24 -0.98 -7.01
CA SER A 696 -18.20 -0.55 -8.41
C SER A 696 -18.79 -1.60 -9.35
N LEU A 697 -18.39 -2.87 -9.18
CA LEU A 697 -18.94 -3.97 -9.96
C LEU A 697 -20.45 -4.08 -9.77
N LEU A 698 -20.91 -4.16 -8.52
CA LEU A 698 -22.34 -4.37 -8.22
C LEU A 698 -23.21 -3.22 -8.76
N THR A 699 -22.79 -1.96 -8.57
CA THR A 699 -23.56 -0.80 -9.06
C THR A 699 -23.56 -0.72 -10.58
N LYS A 700 -22.45 -1.06 -11.27
CA LYS A 700 -22.38 -1.08 -12.74
C LYS A 700 -23.28 -2.18 -13.32
N ILE A 701 -23.21 -3.39 -12.77
CA ILE A 701 -24.06 -4.52 -13.19
C ILE A 701 -25.53 -4.17 -12.97
N THR A 702 -25.84 -3.54 -11.84
CA THR A 702 -27.21 -3.09 -11.56
C THR A 702 -27.67 -2.04 -12.57
N ASP A 703 -26.84 -1.06 -12.91
CA ASP A 703 -27.18 -0.08 -13.95
C ASP A 703 -27.42 -0.74 -15.31
N ASP A 704 -26.60 -1.72 -15.69
CA ASP A 704 -26.78 -2.45 -16.95
C ASP A 704 -28.10 -3.24 -16.95
N VAL A 705 -28.35 -4.04 -15.91
CA VAL A 705 -29.58 -4.84 -15.77
C VAL A 705 -30.84 -3.96 -15.77
N THR A 706 -30.86 -2.90 -14.97
CA THR A 706 -32.02 -1.99 -14.89
C THR A 706 -32.26 -1.17 -16.14
N THR A 707 -31.27 -1.09 -17.05
CA THR A 707 -31.40 -0.41 -18.35
C THR A 707 -31.50 -1.38 -19.53
N GLY A 708 -31.61 -2.69 -19.28
CA GLY A 708 -31.73 -3.71 -20.32
C GLY A 708 -30.45 -3.90 -21.15
N ARG A 709 -29.28 -3.51 -20.63
CA ARG A 709 -27.99 -3.69 -21.27
C ARG A 709 -27.29 -4.96 -20.81
N THR A 710 -26.34 -5.42 -21.62
CA THR A 710 -25.50 -6.55 -21.27
C THR A 710 -24.64 -6.20 -20.05
N PRO A 711 -24.69 -6.99 -18.97
CA PRO A 711 -23.89 -6.75 -17.77
C PRO A 711 -22.39 -6.77 -18.06
N THR A 712 -21.69 -5.70 -17.71
CA THR A 712 -20.24 -5.56 -17.91
C THR A 712 -19.54 -5.02 -16.66
N ALA A 713 -18.31 -5.48 -16.41
CA ALA A 713 -17.50 -4.91 -15.34
C ALA A 713 -17.07 -3.47 -15.69
N PRO A 714 -16.92 -2.56 -14.71
CA PRO A 714 -16.46 -1.20 -14.96
C PRO A 714 -14.95 -1.09 -15.23
N PHE A 715 -14.23 -2.21 -15.16
CA PHE A 715 -12.78 -2.32 -15.35
C PHE A 715 -12.40 -3.53 -16.21
N LYS A 716 -11.32 -3.41 -16.99
CA LYS A 716 -10.69 -4.53 -17.72
C LYS A 716 -9.61 -5.23 -16.88
N THR A 717 -8.85 -4.47 -16.10
CA THR A 717 -7.80 -4.99 -15.22
C THR A 717 -7.94 -4.44 -13.80
N ILE A 718 -7.85 -5.31 -12.79
CA ILE A 718 -7.67 -4.93 -11.38
C ILE A 718 -6.22 -5.21 -10.99
N ILE A 719 -5.54 -4.19 -10.45
CA ILE A 719 -4.21 -4.32 -9.85
C ILE A 719 -4.33 -4.09 -8.34
N THR A 720 -3.79 -5.00 -7.56
CA THR A 720 -3.83 -4.92 -6.10
C THR A 720 -2.44 -4.75 -5.53
N HIS A 721 -2.30 -3.81 -4.59
CA HIS A 721 -1.10 -3.70 -3.76
C HIS A 721 -1.37 -4.05 -2.29
N GLY A 722 -0.32 -4.47 -1.57
CA GLY A 722 -0.35 -4.67 -0.13
C GLY A 722 -0.30 -3.37 0.67
N PHE A 723 -0.25 -3.51 1.99
CA PHE A 723 -0.10 -2.40 2.92
C PHE A 723 1.36 -1.97 3.06
N VAL A 724 1.55 -0.71 3.45
CA VAL A 724 2.88 -0.21 3.83
C VAL A 724 3.08 -0.35 5.33
N LEU A 725 4.16 -1.03 5.71
CA LEU A 725 4.60 -1.29 7.07
C LEU A 725 5.85 -0.48 7.42
N ASP A 726 6.18 -0.39 8.71
CA ASP A 726 7.47 0.16 9.14
C ASP A 726 8.64 -0.78 8.78
N GLU A 727 9.87 -0.33 9.04
CA GLU A 727 11.10 -1.11 8.77
C GLU A 727 11.17 -2.44 9.54
N GLU A 728 10.41 -2.58 10.63
CA GLU A 728 10.29 -3.79 11.46
C GLU A 728 9.06 -4.64 11.08
N ASN A 729 8.41 -4.36 9.95
CA ASN A 729 7.19 -5.03 9.46
C ASN A 729 5.99 -4.92 10.41
N ARG A 730 5.90 -3.83 11.18
CA ARG A 730 4.73 -3.52 12.01
C ARG A 730 3.82 -2.53 11.32
N LYS A 731 2.52 -2.65 11.59
CA LYS A 731 1.53 -1.67 11.15
C LYS A 731 1.89 -0.28 11.71
N MET A 732 1.95 0.72 10.82
CA MET A 732 2.24 2.09 11.23
C MET A 732 1.07 2.68 12.01
N SER A 733 1.36 3.31 13.16
CA SER A 733 0.35 4.01 13.95
C SER A 733 0.95 5.21 14.69
N LYS A 734 0.09 6.19 15.01
CA LYS A 734 0.51 7.37 15.78
C LYS A 734 0.94 7.02 17.21
N SER A 735 0.34 6.00 17.82
CA SER A 735 0.67 5.56 19.18
C SER A 735 2.04 4.89 19.26
N LEU A 736 2.45 4.17 18.22
CA LEU A 736 3.78 3.57 18.13
C LEU A 736 4.86 4.54 17.67
N GLY A 737 4.49 5.70 17.10
CA GLY A 737 5.43 6.71 16.62
C GLY A 737 6.32 6.24 15.45
N ASN A 738 5.94 5.14 14.80
CA ASN A 738 6.70 4.49 13.72
C ASN A 738 6.25 4.93 12.31
N GLY A 739 5.43 5.99 12.22
CA GLY A 739 4.93 6.50 10.95
C GLY A 739 5.99 7.27 10.16
N VAL A 740 6.07 7.02 8.85
CA VAL A 740 6.90 7.79 7.91
C VAL A 740 6.02 8.84 7.21
N ASP A 741 6.35 10.12 7.37
CA ASP A 741 5.62 11.22 6.73
C ASP A 741 6.20 11.50 5.32
N PRO A 742 5.39 11.36 4.24
CA PRO A 742 5.84 11.66 2.89
C PRO A 742 6.42 13.06 2.71
N ARG A 743 5.86 14.09 3.37
CA ARG A 743 6.32 15.48 3.24
C ARG A 743 7.72 15.65 3.80
N ILE A 744 8.03 14.98 4.91
CA ILE A 744 9.35 14.99 5.54
C ILE A 744 10.37 14.28 4.63
N VAL A 745 10.01 13.15 4.03
CA VAL A 745 10.93 12.44 3.11
C VAL A 745 11.24 13.30 1.88
N ILE A 746 10.23 13.93 1.29
CA ILE A 746 10.38 14.75 0.08
C ILE A 746 11.16 16.04 0.36
N ASN A 747 10.74 16.81 1.38
CA ASN A 747 11.24 18.17 1.61
C ASN A 747 12.36 18.25 2.66
N GLY A 748 12.59 17.17 3.39
CA GLY A 748 13.49 17.13 4.54
C GLY A 748 12.81 17.58 5.83
N GLY A 749 13.28 17.04 6.95
CA GLY A 749 12.83 17.42 8.29
C GLY A 749 13.66 18.56 8.90
N PRO A 750 13.34 18.98 10.13
CA PRO A 750 14.09 20.01 10.85
C PRO A 750 15.58 19.67 11.02
N ASN A 751 15.91 18.38 11.05
CA ASN A 751 17.29 17.90 11.10
C ASN A 751 17.67 17.15 9.82
N LEU A 752 18.17 17.89 8.83
CA LEU A 752 18.57 17.35 7.52
C LEU A 752 19.64 16.24 7.56
N LYS A 753 20.33 16.02 8.67
CA LYS A 753 21.24 14.87 8.82
C LYS A 753 20.51 13.57 9.13
N LYS A 754 19.38 13.65 9.83
CA LYS A 754 18.53 12.49 10.18
C LYS A 754 17.41 12.30 9.16
N GLU A 755 16.86 13.41 8.67
CA GLU A 755 15.72 13.47 7.76
C GLU A 755 16.13 14.30 6.54
N PRO A 756 17.02 13.78 5.67
CA PRO A 756 17.45 14.50 4.48
C PRO A 756 16.28 14.66 3.51
N ALA A 757 16.32 15.73 2.73
CA ALA A 757 15.39 15.94 1.63
C ALA A 757 15.73 14.98 0.48
N TYR A 758 15.10 13.82 0.47
CA TYR A 758 15.33 12.80 -0.55
C TYR A 758 14.71 13.17 -1.90
N GLY A 759 13.58 13.88 -1.90
CA GLY A 759 12.82 14.20 -3.11
C GLY A 759 11.73 13.19 -3.45
N ALA A 760 10.84 13.58 -4.36
CA ALA A 760 9.74 12.75 -4.83
C ALA A 760 10.24 11.53 -5.62
N ASP A 761 11.27 11.70 -6.45
CA ASP A 761 11.79 10.58 -7.27
C ASP A 761 12.34 9.43 -6.43
N VAL A 762 12.83 9.68 -5.21
CA VAL A 762 13.25 8.61 -4.29
C VAL A 762 12.06 7.78 -3.80
N LEU A 763 10.94 8.42 -3.46
CA LEU A 763 9.73 7.69 -3.05
C LEU A 763 9.13 6.89 -4.21
N ARG A 764 9.16 7.46 -5.42
CA ARG A 764 8.69 6.76 -6.62
C ARG A 764 9.59 5.58 -6.97
N LEU A 765 10.90 5.76 -6.92
CA LEU A 765 11.85 4.66 -7.14
C LEU A 765 11.70 3.57 -6.08
N TRP A 766 11.41 3.92 -4.82
CA TRP A 766 11.09 2.95 -3.78
C TRP A 766 9.85 2.14 -4.15
N ALA A 767 8.75 2.80 -4.51
CA ALA A 767 7.52 2.11 -4.92
C ALA A 767 7.79 1.14 -6.10
N ALA A 768 8.55 1.58 -7.10
CA ALA A 768 8.95 0.74 -8.23
C ALA A 768 9.91 -0.39 -7.86
N SER A 769 10.68 -0.26 -6.76
CA SER A 769 11.66 -1.24 -6.30
C SER A 769 11.10 -2.22 -5.25
N THR A 770 9.78 -2.27 -5.07
CA THR A 770 9.12 -3.18 -4.13
C THR A 770 8.21 -4.17 -4.84
N ALA A 771 8.09 -5.37 -4.26
CA ALA A 771 7.09 -6.34 -4.68
C ALA A 771 5.70 -5.92 -4.13
N TYR A 772 5.13 -4.86 -4.71
CA TYR A 772 3.95 -4.17 -4.20
C TYR A 772 2.72 -5.07 -4.03
N GLN A 773 2.66 -6.24 -4.68
CA GLN A 773 1.56 -7.20 -4.55
C GLN A 773 1.47 -7.81 -3.14
N HIS A 774 2.53 -7.69 -2.35
CA HIS A 774 2.58 -8.04 -0.93
C HIS A 774 2.69 -6.79 -0.07
N ASP A 775 2.61 -6.95 1.25
CA ASP A 775 2.94 -5.87 2.16
C ASP A 775 4.40 -5.46 1.98
N VAL A 776 4.65 -4.15 1.97
CA VAL A 776 5.97 -3.56 1.70
C VAL A 776 6.42 -2.73 2.90
N ASN A 777 7.72 -2.68 3.16
CA ASN A 777 8.27 -1.90 4.25
C ASN A 777 8.92 -0.60 3.76
N ILE A 778 8.97 0.39 4.66
CA ILE A 778 9.73 1.62 4.43
C ILE A 778 10.32 2.14 5.74
N GLY A 779 11.54 2.64 5.64
CA GLY A 779 12.27 3.26 6.74
C GLY A 779 13.57 3.91 6.28
N PRO A 780 14.35 4.52 7.20
CA PRO A 780 15.58 5.22 6.87
C PRO A 780 16.60 4.41 6.06
N SER A 781 16.77 3.11 6.34
CA SER A 781 17.73 2.28 5.58
C SER A 781 17.31 2.11 4.12
N THR A 782 16.03 1.80 3.91
CA THR A 782 15.44 1.57 2.59
C THR A 782 15.47 2.85 1.75
N LEU A 783 15.15 3.99 2.37
CA LEU A 783 15.24 5.30 1.72
C LEU A 783 16.69 5.65 1.32
N SER A 784 17.66 5.37 2.20
CA SER A 784 19.08 5.59 1.91
C SER A 784 19.58 4.76 0.73
N ILE A 785 19.24 3.46 0.69
CA ILE A 785 19.58 2.57 -0.43
C ILE A 785 18.93 3.05 -1.72
N THR A 786 17.65 3.44 -1.67
CA THR A 786 16.92 3.92 -2.83
C THR A 786 17.52 5.22 -3.38
N ALA A 787 17.88 6.16 -2.49
CA ALA A 787 18.55 7.40 -2.87
C ALA A 787 19.93 7.15 -3.51
N GLU A 788 20.68 6.17 -3.01
CA GLU A 788 21.95 5.75 -3.59
C GLU A 788 21.76 5.15 -5.00
N ASN A 789 20.72 4.35 -5.20
CA ASN A 789 20.36 3.82 -6.53
C ASN A 789 19.99 4.95 -7.50
N LEU A 790 19.15 5.91 -7.09
CA LEU A 790 18.84 7.09 -7.90
C LEU A 790 20.10 7.90 -8.25
N ARG A 791 21.03 8.03 -7.30
CA ARG A 791 22.32 8.72 -7.51
C ARG A 791 23.18 8.01 -8.55
N LYS A 792 23.18 6.68 -8.62
CA LYS A 792 23.88 5.90 -9.65
C LYS A 792 23.31 6.15 -11.03
N ILE A 793 21.98 6.19 -11.16
CA ILE A 793 21.30 6.54 -12.43
C ILE A 793 21.69 7.96 -12.84
N ARG A 794 21.56 8.93 -11.92
CA ARG A 794 21.92 10.33 -12.15
C ARG A 794 23.37 10.50 -12.61
N ASN A 795 24.31 9.86 -11.94
CA ASN A 795 25.73 9.97 -12.26
C ASN A 795 26.07 9.35 -13.62
N SER A 796 25.38 8.29 -14.00
CA SER A 796 25.52 7.68 -15.32
C SER A 796 25.01 8.61 -16.41
N CYS A 797 23.84 9.23 -16.20
CA CYS A 797 23.33 10.27 -17.10
C CYS A 797 24.29 11.47 -17.19
N ARG A 798 24.86 11.90 -16.06
CA ARG A 798 25.86 12.98 -16.01
C ARG A 798 27.12 12.65 -16.82
N PHE A 799 27.62 11.41 -16.71
CA PHE A 799 28.76 10.95 -17.51
C PHE A 799 28.45 11.02 -19.01
N MET A 800 27.28 10.53 -19.42
CA MET A 800 26.86 10.55 -20.82
C MET A 800 26.70 11.99 -21.34
N LEU A 801 25.93 12.84 -20.65
CA LEU A 801 25.76 14.26 -20.98
C LEU A 801 27.12 14.99 -21.08
N GLY A 802 28.03 14.71 -20.15
CA GLY A 802 29.36 15.30 -20.15
C GLY A 802 30.20 14.93 -21.38
N ASN A 803 30.03 13.72 -21.89
CA ASN A 803 30.73 13.24 -23.08
C ASN A 803 30.02 13.61 -24.39
N LEU A 804 28.82 14.18 -24.35
CA LEU A 804 28.03 14.57 -25.52
C LEU A 804 28.00 16.09 -25.74
N ALA A 805 28.71 16.88 -24.93
CA ALA A 805 28.66 18.34 -24.99
C ALA A 805 29.04 18.96 -26.35
N ASP A 806 29.83 18.24 -27.15
CA ASP A 806 30.31 18.66 -28.47
C ASP A 806 29.84 17.72 -29.60
N PHE A 807 28.73 16.99 -29.38
CA PHE A 807 28.19 15.99 -30.30
C PHE A 807 26.76 16.34 -30.71
N SER A 808 26.47 16.28 -32.01
CA SER A 808 25.11 16.30 -32.55
C SER A 808 24.84 15.03 -33.35
N LEU A 809 23.71 14.38 -33.08
CA LEU A 809 23.32 13.16 -33.81
C LEU A 809 23.17 13.40 -35.32
N GLU A 810 22.72 14.59 -35.72
CA GLU A 810 22.46 14.90 -37.14
C GLU A 810 23.73 15.00 -37.97
N THR A 811 24.83 15.48 -37.37
CA THR A 811 26.07 15.81 -38.09
C THR A 811 27.23 14.88 -37.76
N ASP A 812 27.27 14.32 -36.55
CA ASP A 812 28.42 13.57 -36.05
C ASP A 812 28.17 12.06 -35.93
N ALA A 813 26.94 11.58 -36.20
CA ALA A 813 26.62 10.16 -36.07
C ALA A 813 27.47 9.29 -37.02
N VAL A 814 27.91 8.14 -36.52
CA VAL A 814 28.71 7.17 -37.27
C VAL A 814 27.92 5.87 -37.42
N SER A 815 27.80 5.39 -38.66
CA SER A 815 27.15 4.11 -38.98
C SER A 815 28.09 2.91 -38.88
N ASP A 816 29.37 3.10 -39.18
CA ASP A 816 30.39 2.05 -39.05
C ASP A 816 30.86 1.92 -37.59
N LEU A 817 30.20 1.02 -36.87
CA LEU A 817 30.39 0.81 -35.44
C LEU A 817 31.31 -0.39 -35.17
N SER A 818 32.13 -0.29 -34.12
CA SER A 818 32.97 -1.41 -33.68
C SER A 818 32.13 -2.57 -33.13
N ASP A 819 32.70 -3.77 -33.01
CA ASP A 819 31.98 -4.91 -32.46
C ASP A 819 31.54 -4.69 -31.00
N LEU A 820 32.33 -3.94 -30.22
CA LEU A 820 31.94 -3.52 -28.86
C LEU A 820 30.71 -2.60 -28.87
N ASP A 821 30.66 -1.67 -29.82
CA ASP A 821 29.55 -0.74 -30.00
C ASP A 821 28.27 -1.47 -30.40
N LYS A 822 28.38 -2.38 -31.38
CA LYS A 822 27.28 -3.25 -31.83
C LYS A 822 26.79 -4.15 -30.70
N TYR A 823 27.70 -4.72 -29.91
CA TYR A 823 27.35 -5.50 -28.73
C TYR A 823 26.57 -4.67 -27.70
N MET A 824 26.98 -3.42 -27.44
CA MET A 824 26.21 -2.57 -26.53
C MET A 824 24.82 -2.22 -27.04
N LEU A 825 24.67 -1.96 -28.34
CA LEU A 825 23.35 -1.74 -28.94
C LEU A 825 22.48 -3.01 -28.88
N HIS A 826 23.07 -4.19 -29.01
CA HIS A 826 22.40 -5.46 -28.76
C HIS A 826 21.92 -5.61 -27.32
N ARG A 827 22.76 -5.25 -26.34
CA ARG A 827 22.39 -5.27 -24.92
C ARG A 827 21.24 -4.32 -24.62
N ILE A 828 21.24 -3.13 -25.21
CA ILE A 828 20.12 -2.19 -25.12
C ILE A 828 18.85 -2.81 -25.73
N SER A 829 18.94 -3.43 -26.91
CA SER A 829 17.81 -4.09 -27.57
C SER A 829 17.15 -5.16 -26.68
N GLN A 830 17.95 -6.01 -26.04
CA GLN A 830 17.46 -7.04 -25.11
C GLN A 830 16.80 -6.42 -23.87
N LEU A 831 17.44 -5.41 -23.29
CA LEU A 831 16.93 -4.72 -22.11
C LEU A 831 15.62 -3.98 -22.41
N ASP A 832 15.56 -3.30 -23.55
CA ASP A 832 14.39 -2.56 -24.03
C ASP A 832 13.17 -3.47 -24.18
N ALA A 833 13.33 -4.62 -24.84
CA ALA A 833 12.28 -5.62 -24.96
C ALA A 833 11.81 -6.15 -23.58
N GLY A 834 12.76 -6.49 -22.69
CA GLY A 834 12.45 -7.01 -21.35
C GLY A 834 11.77 -5.97 -20.44
N MET A 835 12.20 -4.72 -20.48
CA MET A 835 11.62 -3.64 -19.68
C MET A 835 10.20 -3.31 -20.13
N ARG A 836 9.93 -3.30 -21.45
CA ARG A 836 8.56 -3.11 -21.95
C ARG A 836 7.63 -4.23 -21.51
N ALA A 837 8.07 -5.49 -21.62
CA ALA A 837 7.30 -6.62 -21.12
C ALA A 837 7.03 -6.49 -19.61
N SER A 838 7.99 -5.98 -18.85
CA SER A 838 7.84 -5.72 -17.41
C SER A 838 6.84 -4.60 -17.13
N TYR A 839 6.87 -3.48 -17.86
CA TYR A 839 5.88 -2.40 -17.71
C TYR A 839 4.46 -2.83 -18.14
N GLU A 840 4.32 -3.56 -19.25
CA GLU A 840 3.04 -4.08 -19.73
C GLU A 840 2.42 -5.12 -18.78
N SER A 841 3.25 -5.88 -18.06
CA SER A 841 2.80 -6.81 -17.02
C SER A 841 2.75 -6.20 -15.61
N TYR A 842 2.92 -4.88 -15.50
CA TYR A 842 2.91 -4.12 -14.24
C TYR A 842 3.98 -4.58 -13.23
N ASN A 843 5.07 -5.17 -13.69
CA ASN A 843 6.22 -5.61 -12.89
C ASN A 843 7.32 -4.55 -12.84
N PHE A 844 7.03 -3.44 -12.14
CA PHE A 844 7.98 -2.32 -11.99
C PHE A 844 9.27 -2.72 -11.27
N LEU A 845 9.20 -3.71 -10.37
CA LEU A 845 10.36 -4.25 -9.66
C LEU A 845 11.38 -4.81 -10.64
N ARG A 846 10.92 -5.66 -11.56
CA ARG A 846 11.79 -6.26 -12.57
C ARG A 846 12.38 -5.19 -13.49
N ALA A 847 11.56 -4.28 -13.99
CA ALA A 847 12.01 -3.19 -14.85
C ALA A 847 13.11 -2.34 -14.18
N THR A 848 12.93 -2.01 -12.90
CA THR A 848 13.88 -1.19 -12.14
C THR A 848 15.18 -1.95 -11.85
N GLN A 849 15.08 -3.23 -11.48
CA GLN A 849 16.26 -4.09 -11.25
C GLN A 849 17.08 -4.26 -12.52
N ASP A 850 16.43 -4.53 -13.65
CA ASP A 850 17.12 -4.71 -14.94
C ASP A 850 17.83 -3.42 -15.38
N LEU A 851 17.20 -2.26 -15.22
CA LEU A 851 17.82 -0.96 -15.50
C LEU A 851 19.04 -0.69 -14.59
N LEU A 852 18.90 -0.92 -13.28
CA LEU A 852 20.00 -0.72 -12.33
C LEU A 852 21.16 -1.69 -12.60
N ASN A 853 20.87 -2.93 -12.95
CA ASN A 853 21.89 -3.92 -13.31
C ASN A 853 22.63 -3.49 -14.58
N PHE A 854 21.91 -3.05 -15.62
CA PHE A 854 22.52 -2.53 -16.83
C PHE A 854 23.43 -1.31 -16.56
N ILE A 855 22.94 -0.35 -15.76
CA ILE A 855 23.70 0.85 -15.39
C ILE A 855 25.00 0.49 -14.64
N ASN A 856 24.94 -0.45 -13.70
CA ASN A 856 26.11 -0.80 -12.89
C ASN A 856 27.08 -1.71 -13.65
N THR A 857 26.57 -2.79 -14.23
CA THR A 857 27.37 -3.88 -14.78
C THR A 857 27.76 -3.60 -16.23
N ASP A 858 26.81 -3.29 -17.11
CA ASP A 858 27.08 -3.14 -18.54
C ASP A 858 27.64 -1.75 -18.89
N LEU A 859 27.15 -0.68 -18.24
CA LEU A 859 27.65 0.67 -18.45
C LEU A 859 28.85 0.98 -17.57
N SER A 860 28.65 1.16 -16.26
CA SER A 860 29.68 1.72 -15.39
C SER A 860 30.92 0.85 -15.28
N SER A 861 30.79 -0.47 -15.14
CA SER A 861 31.94 -1.37 -14.93
C SER A 861 32.60 -1.90 -16.21
N PHE A 862 31.91 -1.77 -17.34
CA PHE A 862 32.32 -2.34 -18.62
C PHE A 862 32.45 -1.27 -19.70
N TYR A 863 31.34 -0.84 -20.30
CA TYR A 863 31.39 -0.01 -21.50
C TYR A 863 31.96 1.39 -21.25
N PHE A 864 31.61 2.05 -20.14
CA PHE A 864 32.14 3.38 -19.81
C PHE A 864 33.64 3.31 -19.49
N GLU A 865 34.11 2.32 -18.72
CA GLU A 865 35.54 2.16 -18.43
C GLU A 865 36.36 1.95 -19.72
N ILE A 866 35.89 1.08 -20.62
CA ILE A 866 36.57 0.82 -21.90
C ILE A 866 36.51 2.07 -22.79
N SER A 867 35.35 2.73 -22.86
CA SER A 867 35.15 3.87 -23.75
C SER A 867 35.86 5.15 -23.30
N LYS A 868 36.25 5.30 -22.03
CA LYS A 868 37.03 6.47 -21.55
C LYS A 868 38.29 6.70 -22.36
N ASP A 869 38.98 5.62 -22.77
CA ASP A 869 40.22 5.75 -23.54
C ASP A 869 39.95 6.49 -24.87
N ARG A 870 38.96 6.07 -25.65
CA ARG A 870 38.61 6.74 -26.91
C ARG A 870 37.85 8.05 -26.72
N LEU A 871 37.02 8.19 -25.68
CA LEU A 871 36.27 9.42 -25.41
C LEU A 871 37.18 10.57 -24.99
N TYR A 872 38.20 10.30 -24.16
CA TYR A 872 39.05 11.34 -23.58
C TYR A 872 40.33 11.56 -24.38
N LEU A 873 40.88 10.52 -25.00
CA LEU A 873 42.25 10.56 -25.53
C LEU A 873 42.30 10.71 -27.05
N SER A 874 41.20 10.48 -27.77
CA SER A 874 41.12 10.73 -29.21
C SER A 874 41.09 12.22 -29.55
N SER A 875 41.26 12.55 -30.83
CA SER A 875 40.93 13.88 -31.35
C SER A 875 39.43 14.19 -31.13
N PRO A 876 39.04 15.46 -30.85
CA PRO A 876 37.63 15.85 -30.69
C PRO A 876 36.72 15.37 -31.82
N THR A 877 37.18 15.43 -33.07
CA THR A 877 36.43 15.02 -34.27
C THR A 877 36.82 13.63 -34.79
N GLY A 878 37.58 12.85 -34.02
CA GLY A 878 38.05 11.52 -34.46
C GLY A 878 36.91 10.52 -34.61
N ALA A 879 36.93 9.73 -35.70
CA ALA A 879 35.88 8.75 -36.02
C ALA A 879 35.58 7.77 -34.86
N SER A 880 36.61 7.23 -34.20
CA SER A 880 36.44 6.32 -33.04
C SER A 880 35.73 6.99 -31.85
N ARG A 881 35.98 8.29 -31.63
CA ARG A 881 35.28 9.08 -30.60
C ARG A 881 33.83 9.33 -31.00
N ARG A 882 33.58 9.73 -32.25
CA ARG A 882 32.22 9.95 -32.76
C ARG A 882 31.37 8.67 -32.77
N ALA A 883 31.95 7.52 -33.05
CA ALA A 883 31.29 6.21 -32.91
C ALA A 883 30.89 5.94 -31.45
N ALA A 884 31.81 6.15 -30.50
CA ALA A 884 31.52 6.03 -29.07
C ALA A 884 30.39 6.96 -28.62
N GLN A 885 30.43 8.23 -29.06
CA GLN A 885 29.42 9.24 -28.76
C GLN A 885 28.06 8.88 -29.37
N THR A 886 28.03 8.31 -30.57
CA THR A 886 26.80 7.82 -31.21
C THR A 886 26.10 6.77 -30.33
N VAL A 887 26.84 5.78 -29.84
CA VAL A 887 26.28 4.76 -28.94
C VAL A 887 25.94 5.33 -27.57
N VAL A 888 26.78 6.20 -26.99
CA VAL A 888 26.49 6.87 -25.70
C VAL A 888 25.22 7.71 -25.80
N HIS A 889 24.98 8.35 -26.94
CA HIS A 889 23.75 9.08 -27.22
C HIS A 889 22.54 8.14 -27.24
N HIS A 890 22.62 6.99 -27.92
CA HIS A 890 21.56 5.97 -27.91
C HIS A 890 21.30 5.38 -26.51
N ILE A 891 22.35 5.15 -25.72
CA ILE A 891 22.23 4.70 -24.32
C ILE A 891 21.50 5.76 -23.49
N LEU A 892 21.90 7.03 -23.61
CA LEU A 892 21.26 8.12 -22.88
C LEU A 892 19.78 8.24 -23.24
N ASP A 893 19.46 8.18 -24.53
CA ASP A 893 18.10 8.21 -25.04
C ASP A 893 17.26 7.06 -24.44
N PHE A 894 17.77 5.83 -24.48
CA PHE A 894 17.12 4.68 -23.86
C PHE A 894 16.88 4.89 -22.35
N VAL A 895 17.93 5.25 -21.60
CA VAL A 895 17.86 5.38 -20.13
C VAL A 895 16.84 6.45 -19.70
N VAL A 896 16.77 7.57 -20.43
CA VAL A 896 15.81 8.65 -20.15
C VAL A 896 14.37 8.16 -20.32
N HIS A 897 14.06 7.47 -21.42
CA HIS A 897 12.73 6.90 -21.64
C HIS A 897 12.40 5.83 -20.60
N ALA A 898 13.31 4.90 -20.36
CA ALA A 898 13.13 3.76 -19.46
C ALA A 898 12.90 4.18 -18.00
N VAL A 899 13.55 5.25 -17.54
CA VAL A 899 13.40 5.76 -16.17
C VAL A 899 12.24 6.75 -16.01
N SER A 900 11.76 7.37 -17.10
CA SER A 900 10.76 8.45 -17.05
C SER A 900 9.45 8.12 -16.31
N PRO A 901 8.89 6.89 -16.36
CA PRO A 901 7.69 6.58 -15.58
C PRO A 901 7.98 6.56 -14.06
N VAL A 902 9.20 6.19 -13.67
CA VAL A 902 9.60 5.99 -12.27
C VAL A 902 10.18 7.27 -11.67
N ALA A 903 11.22 7.85 -12.25
CA ALA A 903 11.90 9.06 -11.78
C ALA A 903 11.66 10.22 -12.75
N CYS A 904 10.42 10.73 -12.73
CA CYS A 904 9.94 11.72 -13.70
C CYS A 904 10.71 13.05 -13.66
N HIS A 905 11.17 13.50 -12.49
CA HIS A 905 11.91 14.77 -12.40
C HIS A 905 13.32 14.62 -12.96
N LEU A 906 14.01 13.51 -12.63
CA LEU A 906 15.31 13.19 -13.19
C LEU A 906 15.25 13.05 -14.70
N ALA A 907 14.22 12.41 -15.24
CA ALA A 907 14.06 12.22 -16.68
C ALA A 907 13.90 13.55 -17.42
N GLU A 908 13.03 14.46 -16.94
CA GLU A 908 12.93 15.81 -17.52
C GLU A 908 14.23 16.59 -17.40
N GLU A 909 14.88 16.53 -16.25
CA GLU A 909 16.14 17.22 -16.04
C GLU A 909 17.18 16.76 -17.07
N VAL A 910 17.38 15.45 -17.22
CA VAL A 910 18.33 14.89 -18.19
C VAL A 910 17.93 15.22 -19.63
N HIS A 911 16.63 15.16 -19.96
CA HIS A 911 16.10 15.51 -21.28
C HIS A 911 16.48 16.94 -21.67
N HIS A 912 16.29 17.91 -20.78
CA HIS A 912 16.57 19.32 -21.09
C HIS A 912 18.06 19.68 -21.09
N PHE A 913 18.85 19.08 -20.20
CA PHE A 913 20.30 19.31 -20.20
C PHE A 913 20.99 18.75 -21.45
N ARG A 914 20.38 17.80 -22.16
CA ARG A 914 20.84 17.35 -23.49
C ARG A 914 20.87 18.49 -24.51
N SER A 915 19.96 19.45 -24.39
CA SER A 915 19.91 20.66 -25.23
C SER A 915 20.56 21.88 -24.58
N GLY A 916 21.32 21.70 -23.50
CA GLY A 916 22.02 22.79 -22.79
C GLY A 916 21.11 23.68 -21.93
N VAL A 917 19.86 23.27 -21.67
CA VAL A 917 18.89 24.04 -20.88
C VAL A 917 18.79 23.47 -19.46
N ASP A 918 18.84 24.32 -18.43
CA ASP A 918 18.49 23.94 -17.05
C ASP A 918 16.99 24.16 -16.83
N PRO A 919 16.16 23.11 -16.78
CA PRO A 919 14.71 23.25 -16.64
C PRO A 919 14.29 23.75 -15.26
N SER A 920 15.18 23.79 -14.28
CA SER A 920 14.90 24.46 -13.00
C SER A 920 15.06 25.97 -13.09
N ALA A 921 15.83 26.51 -14.04
CA ALA A 921 16.13 27.95 -14.11
C ALA A 921 15.28 28.71 -15.14
N THR A 922 14.82 28.02 -16.19
CA THR A 922 14.10 28.61 -17.32
C THR A 922 12.93 27.74 -17.73
N LYS A 923 11.85 28.36 -18.24
CA LYS A 923 10.73 27.62 -18.84
C LYS A 923 11.28 26.79 -20.00
N ALA A 924 11.12 25.48 -19.90
CA ALA A 924 11.81 24.54 -20.78
C ALA A 924 11.05 24.36 -22.11
N CYS A 925 11.70 23.76 -23.11
CA CYS A 925 11.15 23.58 -24.47
C CYS A 925 10.10 22.45 -24.59
N GLY A 926 9.19 22.31 -23.61
CA GLY A 926 8.21 21.21 -23.52
C GLY A 926 8.75 19.94 -22.86
N SER A 927 7.88 19.15 -22.24
CA SER A 927 8.21 17.90 -21.53
C SER A 927 8.71 16.80 -22.47
N LEU A 928 9.51 15.88 -21.92
CA LEU A 928 9.85 14.61 -22.55
C LEU A 928 8.61 13.87 -23.11
N LEU A 929 7.49 13.90 -22.38
CA LEU A 929 6.25 13.22 -22.78
C LEU A 929 5.55 13.85 -23.99
N GLN A 930 5.82 15.13 -24.27
CA GLN A 930 5.28 15.86 -25.41
C GLN A 930 6.19 15.71 -26.63
N ASN A 931 7.50 15.71 -26.40
CA ASN A 931 8.50 15.81 -27.45
C ASN A 931 9.01 14.46 -27.96
N SER A 932 8.66 13.35 -27.29
CA SER A 932 9.21 12.05 -27.62
C SER A 932 8.23 10.91 -27.40
N VAL A 933 8.41 9.85 -28.21
CA VAL A 933 7.73 8.57 -28.06
C VAL A 933 8.81 7.51 -27.89
N TRP A 934 8.66 6.65 -26.89
CA TRP A 934 9.48 5.46 -26.74
C TRP A 934 9.00 4.45 -27.80
N GLY A 935 9.50 4.55 -29.04
CA GLY A 935 9.17 3.68 -30.18
C GLY A 935 10.00 2.40 -30.20
N ASP A 936 10.08 1.65 -31.31
CA ASP A 936 10.81 0.37 -31.37
C ASP A 936 12.25 0.51 -31.91
N GLN A 937 12.91 1.64 -31.60
CA GLN A 937 14.16 2.04 -32.26
C GLN A 937 15.35 1.07 -32.05
N PHE A 938 15.29 0.18 -31.05
CA PHE A 938 16.37 -0.76 -30.74
C PHE A 938 16.15 -2.18 -31.28
N ALA A 939 14.99 -2.47 -31.87
CA ALA A 939 14.65 -3.84 -32.29
C ALA A 939 15.62 -4.41 -33.35
N GLY A 940 16.16 -3.56 -34.22
CA GLY A 940 17.08 -3.96 -35.30
C GLY A 940 18.53 -4.26 -34.87
N TRP A 941 18.89 -4.05 -33.60
CA TRP A 941 20.28 -4.20 -33.13
C TRP A 941 20.60 -5.58 -32.53
N GLN A 942 19.77 -6.59 -32.79
CA GLN A 942 20.02 -7.93 -32.28
C GLN A 942 21.19 -8.59 -33.02
N LEU A 943 22.20 -9.05 -32.26
CA LEU A 943 23.27 -9.87 -32.81
C LEU A 943 22.79 -11.29 -33.06
N PRO A 944 23.37 -11.99 -34.04
CA PRO A 944 23.20 -13.44 -34.18
C PRO A 944 23.54 -14.17 -32.88
N LYS A 945 22.80 -15.24 -32.57
CA LYS A 945 22.95 -15.99 -31.31
C LYS A 945 24.40 -16.40 -31.02
N ALA A 946 25.13 -16.89 -32.02
CA ALA A 946 26.52 -17.29 -31.87
C ALA A 946 27.45 -16.11 -31.50
N GLU A 947 27.20 -14.91 -32.03
CA GLU A 947 27.96 -13.70 -31.69
C GLU A 947 27.63 -13.21 -30.28
N ALA A 948 26.35 -13.29 -29.88
CA ALA A 948 25.94 -12.94 -28.51
C ALA A 948 26.57 -13.89 -27.48
N GLU A 949 26.55 -15.20 -27.72
CA GLU A 949 27.19 -16.21 -26.87
C GLU A 949 28.72 -16.02 -26.79
N ALA A 950 29.34 -15.69 -27.93
CA ALA A 950 30.74 -15.32 -28.00
C ALA A 950 31.06 -14.12 -27.07
N TRP A 951 30.23 -13.08 -27.06
CA TRP A 951 30.45 -11.93 -26.18
C TRP A 951 30.31 -12.26 -24.68
N GLU A 952 29.40 -13.15 -24.30
CA GLU A 952 29.33 -13.60 -22.91
C GLU A 952 30.60 -14.35 -22.48
N ALA A 953 31.16 -15.20 -23.35
CA ALA A 953 32.44 -15.85 -23.10
C ALA A 953 33.58 -14.82 -22.92
N VAL A 954 33.60 -13.74 -23.73
CA VAL A 954 34.58 -12.65 -23.59
C VAL A 954 34.43 -11.92 -22.25
N ARG A 955 33.20 -11.72 -21.77
CA ARG A 955 32.96 -11.10 -20.45
C ARG A 955 33.42 -11.99 -19.32
N ASP A 956 33.23 -13.29 -19.43
CA ASP A 956 33.74 -14.26 -18.45
C ASP A 956 35.28 -14.31 -18.44
N VAL A 957 35.92 -14.30 -19.62
CA VAL A 957 37.37 -14.15 -19.73
C VAL A 957 37.83 -12.85 -19.07
N ARG A 958 37.16 -11.72 -19.33
CA ARG A 958 37.46 -10.44 -18.67
C ARG A 958 37.40 -10.56 -17.15
N LYS A 959 36.35 -11.17 -16.58
CA LYS A 959 36.26 -11.37 -15.13
C LYS A 959 37.47 -12.14 -14.60
N ARG A 960 37.86 -13.23 -15.26
CA ARG A 960 39.01 -14.05 -14.84
C ARG A 960 40.33 -13.28 -14.95
N VAL A 961 40.54 -12.54 -16.03
CA VAL A 961 41.73 -11.68 -16.21
C VAL A 961 41.80 -10.62 -15.11
N PHE A 962 40.69 -9.95 -14.79
CA PHE A 962 40.68 -8.94 -13.72
C PHE A 962 40.96 -9.52 -12.34
N GLN A 963 40.51 -10.76 -12.07
CA GLN A 963 40.87 -11.47 -10.84
C GLN A 963 42.38 -11.70 -10.75
N HIS A 964 43.00 -12.24 -11.81
CA HIS A 964 44.45 -12.48 -11.84
C HIS A 964 45.28 -11.18 -11.80
N ILE A 965 44.79 -10.10 -12.41
CA ILE A 965 45.40 -8.77 -12.25
C ILE A 965 45.32 -8.31 -10.80
N GLN A 966 44.22 -8.57 -10.10
CA GLN A 966 44.09 -8.23 -8.69
C GLN A 966 45.05 -9.05 -7.83
N ASP A 967 45.17 -10.36 -8.08
CA ASP A 967 46.15 -11.22 -7.41
C ASP A 967 47.59 -10.73 -7.65
N ALA A 968 47.91 -10.32 -8.88
CA ALA A 968 49.20 -9.73 -9.22
C ALA A 968 49.45 -8.38 -8.54
N ARG A 969 48.41 -7.56 -8.30
CA ARG A 969 48.53 -6.32 -7.50
C ARG A 969 48.80 -6.60 -6.04
N ASP A 970 48.11 -7.59 -5.47
CA ASP A 970 48.29 -7.97 -4.08
C ASP A 970 49.69 -8.55 -3.84
N ALA A 971 50.21 -9.27 -4.84
CA ALA A 971 51.60 -9.72 -4.91
C ALA A 971 52.61 -8.60 -5.28
N LYS A 972 52.15 -7.36 -5.52
CA LYS A 972 52.95 -6.19 -5.92
C LYS A 972 53.75 -6.37 -7.22
N VAL A 973 53.30 -7.26 -8.09
CA VAL A 973 53.88 -7.47 -9.44
C VAL A 973 53.50 -6.33 -10.37
N VAL A 974 52.24 -5.88 -10.32
CA VAL A 974 51.72 -4.75 -11.11
C VAL A 974 51.06 -3.72 -10.21
N THR A 975 51.07 -2.46 -10.63
CA THR A 975 50.45 -1.36 -9.87
C THR A 975 49.02 -1.02 -10.32
N SER A 976 48.69 -1.31 -11.57
CA SER A 976 47.38 -1.03 -12.18
C SER A 976 47.10 -1.99 -13.34
N SER A 977 45.87 -2.04 -13.87
CA SER A 977 45.58 -2.90 -15.03
C SER A 977 46.36 -2.43 -16.27
N LEU A 978 46.54 -1.12 -16.43
CA LEU A 978 47.31 -0.55 -17.53
C LEU A 978 48.81 -0.87 -17.44
N ASP A 979 49.31 -1.32 -16.29
CA ASP A 979 50.69 -1.77 -16.07
C ASP A 979 50.87 -3.27 -16.37
N SER A 980 49.78 -3.96 -16.74
CA SER A 980 49.83 -5.41 -17.01
C SER A 980 49.97 -5.74 -18.49
N GLU A 981 50.76 -6.77 -18.78
CA GLU A 981 50.72 -7.57 -19.99
C GLU A 981 50.15 -8.94 -19.63
N VAL A 982 49.17 -9.41 -20.41
CA VAL A 982 48.40 -10.61 -20.07
C VAL A 982 48.56 -11.66 -21.16
N THR A 983 48.88 -12.89 -20.79
CA THR A 983 48.83 -14.05 -21.69
C THR A 983 47.64 -14.92 -21.34
N ILE A 984 46.75 -15.15 -22.30
CA ILE A 984 45.55 -15.98 -22.15
C ILE A 984 45.75 -17.26 -22.94
N ARG A 985 45.69 -18.40 -22.25
CA ARG A 985 45.72 -19.71 -22.88
C ARG A 985 44.34 -20.32 -22.80
N ALA A 986 43.77 -20.66 -23.95
CA ALA A 986 42.41 -21.15 -24.08
C ALA A 986 42.30 -22.29 -25.08
N ALA A 987 41.24 -23.09 -24.97
CA ALA A 987 40.91 -24.08 -25.99
C ALA A 987 40.57 -23.42 -27.34
N ARG A 988 40.82 -24.14 -28.44
CA ARG A 988 40.76 -23.63 -29.82
C ARG A 988 39.58 -22.70 -30.15
N PRO A 989 38.31 -23.04 -29.84
CA PRO A 989 37.19 -22.16 -30.21
C PRO A 989 37.27 -20.78 -29.57
N LEU A 990 37.60 -20.73 -28.28
CA LEU A 990 37.73 -19.48 -27.53
C LEU A 990 39.02 -18.74 -27.87
N ALA A 991 40.14 -19.46 -28.04
CA ALA A 991 41.40 -18.87 -28.48
C ALA A 991 41.24 -18.17 -29.84
N GLN A 992 40.61 -18.82 -30.82
CA GLN A 992 40.34 -18.23 -32.13
C GLN A 992 39.47 -16.97 -32.03
N GLN A 993 38.47 -16.99 -31.15
CA GLN A 993 37.61 -15.83 -30.93
C GLN A 993 38.38 -14.65 -30.31
N LEU A 994 39.19 -14.91 -29.27
CA LEU A 994 40.04 -13.89 -28.65
C LEU A 994 41.10 -13.38 -29.63
N SER A 995 41.71 -14.24 -30.44
CA SER A 995 42.65 -13.86 -31.49
C SER A 995 41.98 -12.95 -32.53
N ARG A 996 40.73 -13.21 -32.95
CA ARG A 996 40.00 -12.30 -33.83
C ARG A 996 39.83 -10.91 -33.21
N LEU A 997 39.46 -10.83 -31.92
CA LEU A 997 39.37 -9.54 -31.22
C LEU A 997 40.74 -8.87 -31.01
N GLN A 998 41.81 -9.67 -30.95
CA GLN A 998 43.19 -9.17 -30.89
C GLN A 998 43.68 -8.63 -32.25
N GLU A 999 43.20 -9.20 -33.35
CA GLU A 999 43.49 -8.74 -34.72
C GLU A 999 42.58 -7.59 -35.16
N THR A 1000 41.41 -7.45 -34.52
CA THR A 1000 40.45 -6.37 -34.82
C THR A 1000 40.93 -5.06 -34.20
N PRO A 1001 41.28 -4.03 -35.01
CA PRO A 1001 41.67 -2.75 -34.47
C PRO A 1001 40.44 -2.02 -33.92
N LEU A 1002 40.53 -1.50 -32.69
CA LEU A 1002 39.53 -0.53 -32.21
C LEU A 1002 39.89 0.89 -32.66
N TYR A 1003 41.19 1.17 -32.76
CA TYR A 1003 41.77 2.38 -33.35
C TYR A 1003 43.25 2.14 -33.70
N TRP A 1004 43.72 2.70 -34.82
CA TRP A 1004 45.12 2.69 -35.29
C TRP A 1004 45.89 1.39 -34.97
N ASP A 1005 46.71 1.42 -33.91
CA ASP A 1005 47.73 0.41 -33.56
C ASP A 1005 47.37 -0.43 -32.31
N ASP A 1006 46.10 -0.44 -31.87
CA ASP A 1006 45.67 -1.18 -30.68
C ASP A 1006 44.41 -2.02 -30.93
N SER A 1007 44.42 -3.23 -30.37
CA SER A 1007 43.37 -4.20 -30.57
C SER A 1007 42.13 -3.93 -29.72
N LEU A 1008 40.99 -4.42 -30.19
CA LEU A 1008 39.76 -4.41 -29.45
C LEU A 1008 39.89 -5.24 -28.15
N LEU A 1009 40.60 -6.36 -28.16
CA LEU A 1009 40.81 -7.17 -26.97
C LEU A 1009 41.66 -6.45 -25.89
N ASN A 1010 42.71 -5.71 -26.27
CA ASN A 1010 43.49 -4.91 -25.32
C ASN A 1010 42.60 -3.87 -24.61
N ALA A 1011 41.72 -3.21 -25.37
CA ALA A 1011 40.76 -2.25 -24.82
C ALA A 1011 39.73 -2.95 -23.91
N ILE A 1012 39.17 -4.09 -24.34
CA ILE A 1012 38.24 -4.91 -23.55
C ILE A 1012 38.89 -5.43 -22.26
N LEU A 1013 40.21 -5.60 -22.19
CA LEU A 1013 40.86 -6.07 -20.95
C LEU A 1013 41.50 -4.94 -20.14
N MET A 1014 41.57 -3.73 -20.69
CA MET A 1014 42.19 -2.55 -20.07
C MET A 1014 43.64 -2.82 -19.65
N THR A 1015 44.41 -3.44 -20.55
CA THR A 1015 45.82 -3.80 -20.34
C THR A 1015 46.73 -3.18 -21.39
N SER A 1016 48.04 -3.23 -21.18
CA SER A 1016 49.01 -2.67 -22.15
C SER A 1016 49.31 -3.62 -23.30
N ALA A 1017 49.26 -4.93 -23.07
CA ALA A 1017 49.30 -5.94 -24.13
C ALA A 1017 48.53 -7.20 -23.73
N VAL A 1018 48.00 -7.89 -24.73
CA VAL A 1018 47.37 -9.20 -24.59
C VAL A 1018 47.99 -10.15 -25.62
N HIS A 1019 48.34 -11.35 -25.17
CA HIS A 1019 48.77 -12.45 -26.02
C HIS A 1019 47.79 -13.61 -25.86
N VAL A 1020 47.35 -14.17 -26.97
CA VAL A 1020 46.41 -15.30 -26.99
C VAL A 1020 47.17 -16.52 -27.49
N GLU A 1021 47.20 -17.57 -26.69
CA GLU A 1021 47.82 -18.86 -27.03
C GLU A 1021 46.75 -19.94 -27.05
N GLU A 1022 46.82 -20.84 -28.03
CA GLU A 1022 46.00 -22.03 -28.04
C GLU A 1022 46.63 -23.08 -27.12
N GLN A 1023 45.83 -23.63 -26.20
CA GLN A 1023 46.22 -24.74 -25.34
C GLN A 1023 45.19 -25.85 -25.46
N ALA A 1024 45.63 -27.10 -25.47
CA ALA A 1024 44.73 -28.25 -25.36
C ALA A 1024 43.98 -28.15 -24.02
N SER A 1025 42.64 -28.25 -24.05
CA SER A 1025 41.81 -28.14 -22.85
C SER A 1025 42.32 -29.04 -21.73
N ALA A 1026 42.35 -28.53 -20.50
CA ALA A 1026 42.68 -29.32 -19.31
C ALA A 1026 41.69 -30.49 -19.10
N ALA A 1027 40.51 -30.44 -19.73
CA ALA A 1027 39.55 -31.54 -19.74
C ALA A 1027 40.06 -32.81 -20.44
N ALA A 1028 41.14 -32.73 -21.23
CA ALA A 1028 41.81 -33.93 -21.77
C ALA A 1028 42.82 -34.57 -20.78
N ALA A 1029 43.20 -33.87 -19.70
CA ALA A 1029 44.15 -34.36 -18.69
C ALA A 1029 43.48 -34.81 -17.37
N ALA A 1030 42.20 -34.44 -17.13
CA ALA A 1030 41.47 -34.69 -15.88
C ALA A 1030 40.58 -35.96 -15.89
N VAL A 1031 41.00 -37.05 -16.54
CA VAL A 1031 40.34 -38.37 -16.39
C VAL A 1031 40.90 -39.17 -15.19
N ALA A 1032 41.82 -38.58 -14.40
CA ALA A 1032 42.35 -39.21 -13.19
C ALA A 1032 42.17 -38.32 -11.95
N GLY A 1033 40.91 -38.18 -11.50
CA GLY A 1033 40.60 -37.90 -10.10
C GLY A 1033 39.99 -36.53 -9.78
N GLY A 1034 38.72 -36.56 -9.32
CA GLY A 1034 38.20 -35.66 -8.30
C GLY A 1034 37.52 -34.37 -8.77
N GLU A 1035 36.19 -34.33 -8.57
CA GLU A 1035 35.29 -33.17 -8.47
C GLU A 1035 35.40 -32.03 -9.51
N VAL A 1036 34.46 -32.05 -10.46
CA VAL A 1036 34.20 -30.95 -11.40
C VAL A 1036 33.46 -29.82 -10.67
N ALA A 1037 34.17 -28.77 -10.31
CA ALA A 1037 33.55 -27.47 -10.06
C ALA A 1037 33.09 -26.90 -11.42
N SER A 1038 31.82 -26.55 -11.56
CA SER A 1038 31.28 -25.93 -12.77
C SER A 1038 31.75 -24.47 -12.89
N GLU A 1039 32.96 -24.24 -13.41
CA GLU A 1039 33.38 -22.92 -13.89
C GLU A 1039 33.02 -22.78 -15.38
N SER A 1040 32.41 -21.65 -15.78
CA SER A 1040 31.83 -21.48 -17.12
C SER A 1040 32.84 -21.34 -18.27
N VAL A 1041 34.12 -21.06 -17.99
CA VAL A 1041 35.17 -20.88 -19.02
C VAL A 1041 36.53 -21.38 -18.51
N ASP A 1042 37.09 -22.42 -19.15
CA ASP A 1042 38.42 -23.00 -18.86
C ASP A 1042 39.53 -22.20 -19.57
N VAL A 1043 40.16 -21.25 -18.86
CA VAL A 1043 41.30 -20.44 -19.34
C VAL A 1043 42.41 -20.33 -18.30
N CYS A 1044 43.66 -20.44 -18.76
CA CYS A 1044 44.85 -20.10 -17.97
C CYS A 1044 45.26 -18.66 -18.28
N VAL A 1045 45.48 -17.85 -17.25
CA VAL A 1045 45.86 -16.44 -17.38
C VAL A 1045 47.18 -16.24 -16.66
N ASP A 1046 48.15 -15.66 -17.36
CA ASP A 1046 49.42 -15.21 -16.80
C ASP A 1046 49.51 -13.68 -16.89
N VAL A 1047 49.93 -13.04 -15.80
CA VAL A 1047 49.98 -11.58 -15.67
C VAL A 1047 51.39 -11.16 -15.29
N ARG A 1048 51.99 -10.28 -16.10
CA ARG A 1048 53.31 -9.70 -15.84
C ARG A 1048 53.28 -8.17 -15.93
N ALA A 1049 54.25 -7.52 -15.30
CA ALA A 1049 54.47 -6.08 -15.47
C ALA A 1049 54.91 -5.76 -16.89
N SER A 1050 54.46 -4.62 -17.43
CA SER A 1050 54.84 -4.23 -18.78
C SER A 1050 56.30 -3.82 -18.86
N SER A 1051 56.95 -4.25 -19.95
CA SER A 1051 58.35 -3.95 -20.24
C SER A 1051 58.57 -2.57 -20.89
N ARG A 1052 57.50 -1.86 -21.26
CA ARG A 1052 57.53 -0.59 -21.99
C ARG A 1052 57.38 0.62 -21.07
N GLY A 1053 57.74 1.81 -21.56
CA GLY A 1053 57.56 3.06 -20.83
C GLY A 1053 56.09 3.45 -20.69
N LYS A 1054 55.73 4.04 -19.54
CA LYS A 1054 54.41 4.60 -19.29
C LYS A 1054 54.23 5.89 -20.09
N CYS A 1055 53.26 5.92 -20.99
CA CYS A 1055 52.92 7.12 -21.72
C CYS A 1055 52.39 8.22 -20.77
N PRO A 1056 52.96 9.44 -20.76
CA PRO A 1056 52.55 10.50 -19.85
C PRO A 1056 51.16 11.10 -20.17
N ARG A 1057 50.61 10.85 -21.37
CA ARG A 1057 49.28 11.31 -21.79
C ARG A 1057 48.17 10.28 -21.55
N CYS A 1058 48.31 9.04 -22.04
CA CYS A 1058 47.28 8.01 -21.91
C CYS A 1058 47.49 7.03 -20.74
N TRP A 1059 48.65 7.08 -20.08
CA TRP A 1059 49.04 6.22 -18.96
C TRP A 1059 49.17 4.72 -19.27
N ARG A 1060 49.05 4.31 -20.54
CA ARG A 1060 49.39 2.96 -20.99
C ARG A 1060 50.89 2.78 -21.16
N PHE A 1061 51.38 1.58 -20.88
CA PHE A 1061 52.78 1.21 -20.99
C PHE A 1061 53.06 0.79 -22.44
N MET A 1062 53.10 1.79 -23.32
CA MET A 1062 53.34 1.61 -24.76
C MET A 1062 54.34 2.63 -25.32
N ALA A 1063 54.91 3.49 -24.48
CA ALA A 1063 55.90 4.47 -24.88
C ALA A 1063 57.30 3.86 -24.85
N VAL A 1064 58.24 4.51 -25.54
CA VAL A 1064 59.67 4.12 -25.52
C VAL A 1064 60.27 4.40 -24.14
N ASP A 1065 59.83 5.48 -23.50
CA ASP A 1065 60.24 5.92 -22.16
C ASP A 1065 59.05 6.61 -21.43
N ASN A 1066 59.25 7.04 -20.18
CA ASN A 1066 58.19 7.65 -19.36
C ASN A 1066 57.92 9.13 -19.66
N ALA A 1067 58.78 9.81 -20.41
CA ALA A 1067 58.68 11.22 -20.76
C ALA A 1067 58.03 11.45 -22.13
N THR A 1068 58.14 10.48 -23.03
CA THR A 1068 57.70 10.58 -24.42
C THR A 1068 56.27 10.03 -24.58
N PRO A 1069 55.32 10.77 -25.18
CA PRO A 1069 54.00 10.23 -25.53
C PRO A 1069 54.13 9.03 -26.48
N CYS A 1070 53.27 8.01 -26.35
CA CYS A 1070 53.25 6.88 -27.29
C CYS A 1070 52.81 7.35 -28.69
N THR A 1071 53.08 6.54 -29.73
CA THR A 1071 52.78 6.86 -31.14
C THR A 1071 51.35 7.36 -31.34
N ARG A 1072 50.37 6.71 -30.69
CA ARG A 1072 48.96 7.14 -30.70
C ARG A 1072 48.79 8.57 -30.20
N CYS A 1073 49.34 8.87 -29.04
CA CYS A 1073 49.24 10.19 -28.41
C CYS A 1073 49.99 11.26 -29.21
N GLN A 1074 51.15 10.93 -29.80
CA GLN A 1074 51.88 11.85 -30.67
C GLN A 1074 51.05 12.26 -31.89
N ARG A 1075 50.37 11.31 -32.55
CA ARG A 1075 49.48 11.60 -33.69
C ARG A 1075 48.32 12.52 -33.30
N VAL A 1076 47.69 12.27 -32.15
CA VAL A 1076 46.60 13.13 -31.66
C VAL A 1076 47.11 14.55 -31.40
N LEU A 1077 48.27 14.69 -30.76
CA LEU A 1077 48.89 15.99 -30.49
C LEU A 1077 49.31 16.73 -31.77
N ALA A 1078 49.79 16.00 -32.79
CA ALA A 1078 50.16 16.58 -34.08
C ALA A 1078 48.96 17.15 -34.86
N GLY A 1079 47.77 16.58 -34.65
CA GLY A 1079 46.51 17.06 -35.26
C GLY A 1079 45.81 18.19 -34.49
N MET A 1080 46.36 18.64 -33.36
CA MET A 1080 45.78 19.71 -32.54
C MET A 1080 46.29 21.11 -32.96
N PRO A 1081 45.49 22.17 -32.81
CA PRO A 1081 45.94 23.54 -33.09
C PRO A 1081 47.08 23.96 -32.15
N ALA A 1082 48.07 24.71 -32.67
CA ALA A 1082 49.34 25.03 -32.01
C ALA A 1082 49.20 25.67 -30.61
N SER A 1083 48.06 26.29 -30.30
CA SER A 1083 47.75 26.87 -28.98
C SER A 1083 47.43 25.85 -27.87
N SER A 1084 47.30 24.56 -28.22
CA SER A 1084 46.91 23.47 -27.30
C SER A 1084 47.99 22.40 -27.10
N THR A 1085 49.10 22.49 -27.84
CA THR A 1085 50.27 21.62 -27.70
C THR A 1085 51.23 22.15 -26.63
N PRO A 1086 51.64 21.34 -25.64
CA PRO A 1086 52.70 21.72 -24.70
C PRO A 1086 54.01 21.96 -25.45
N PRO A 1087 54.89 22.88 -24.98
CA PRO A 1087 56.21 23.03 -25.58
C PRO A 1087 56.98 21.70 -25.47
N THR A 1088 57.52 21.22 -26.58
CA THR A 1088 58.40 20.04 -26.63
C THR A 1088 59.57 20.25 -25.67
N PRO A 1089 59.99 19.23 -24.88
CA PRO A 1089 61.21 19.33 -24.10
C PRO A 1089 62.38 19.57 -25.07
N ALA A 1090 63.04 20.71 -24.93
CA ALA A 1090 64.28 20.95 -25.65
C ALA A 1090 65.28 19.85 -25.27
N THR A 1091 65.78 19.12 -26.26
CA THR A 1091 66.92 18.23 -26.12
C THR A 1091 68.10 19.02 -25.56
N ALA A 1092 68.41 18.80 -24.29
CA ALA A 1092 69.65 19.28 -23.68
C ALA A 1092 70.80 18.43 -24.22
N ALA A 1093 71.32 18.86 -25.38
CA ALA A 1093 72.64 18.48 -25.84
C ALA A 1093 73.34 19.75 -26.33
N ALA A 1094 74.49 20.02 -25.71
CA ALA A 1094 75.43 21.12 -25.90
C ALA A 1094 75.29 22.36 -24.98
N ALA A 1095 76.38 22.58 -24.25
CA ALA A 1095 76.81 23.73 -23.44
C ALA A 1095 76.55 23.67 -21.91
N GLN A 1096 77.68 23.45 -21.21
CA GLN A 1096 78.00 23.53 -19.78
C GLN A 1096 77.73 22.31 -18.90
#